data_AF-A0A367JXI8-F1
#
_entry.id   AF-A0A367JXI8-F1
#
_cell.length_a   1.000
_cell.length_b   1.000
_cell.length_c   1.000
_cell.angle_alpha   90.00
_cell.angle_beta   90.00
_cell.angle_gamma   90.00
#
_symmetry.space_group_name_H-M   'P 1'
#
loop_
_entity.id
_entity.type
_entity.pdbx_description
1 polymer ?
#
loop_
_entity_poly.entity_id
_entity_poly.type
_entity_poly.pdbx_seq_one_letter_code
_entity_poly.pdbx_strand_id
1 'polypeptide(L)'
;MVLLSPDIGCSTVIQHKQPIIFYCIATEYDCIELWSNLTRSKEWTSFSFKNQKEGYQLMIHTYDLPPDNYEFTLRFKKQTDDQWFWYGKPGQNGHIRLAKDHLSTKCLPHLNWVANETSRGFHLDHFSAPIRENHGQMHLGRVGPMYSYVSYLRKGVTWLTPVSGKDCLTCSFDRHQLLLYRDSEAGNLHLWIACSSSLDCWFSYGANNNINIHYQVISDSDAQIQEHHVHVLVLEASDPLKYALIIAYALDYYYKQIAKISDTVKNIAQSAQNGTLSDTLGYCTWNALGTSITFEKLLRLLSDIRSNNMPIRYLIIDDGWQHTSSKSRMATFDVHPTKFPNLTLKEVVAIIKKENPFLSHVGVWHTLCGYWNGICASFADSQGYDPIDVTNNQGASIGLVKHADLFYDDFYKFLHASNVDFVKVDNQGDFLNLPDHCMHLWNKYRKAVVKASDEQLEGRVIHCMSLTPYILFNPVLSCRTKCTFRSSDDFFPNVIDSHPWHIYVNAINALWLRCYPVIQDWDMFQSDHAFGEYHASSRAISGGPIYITDNLGKHSLPLIEALVAISKSKGPTLLRSCQPPIPTFDTVFGDPMGNGAPLSMYNVNIEELDNTGRLGYGVCGFWNTTSCERLGVVKGSMFNLPILSKRLSVAYVVTGRNRGKLTPLFPNLHLTDKDSHTEEAMLIPINGFESSLISVCCTHSIGSIYVACLGLIDKMNGTRAILKTRLLPMTSTSLSCLNAKFEAYLSHMSQSCGFWITTCHEEAGCQSENRQASLCIKRVLIDGFEMSAGSHWTFESSSGLLKVNMLDASSNTLEYDYYLVQVFIEYEKQR
;
A
#
# COMPACT_ATOMS: atom_id res chain seq x y z
N MET A 1 22.14 21.86 -9.69
CA MET A 1 21.56 20.68 -8.97
C MET A 1 21.76 19.42 -9.81
N VAL A 2 22.11 18.27 -9.20
CA VAL A 2 22.26 16.98 -9.89
C VAL A 2 21.56 15.88 -9.10
N LEU A 3 20.71 15.10 -9.77
CA LEU A 3 20.04 13.91 -9.20
C LEU A 3 20.32 12.71 -10.08
N LEU A 4 20.67 11.56 -9.49
CA LEU A 4 20.99 10.32 -10.18
C LEU A 4 20.13 9.17 -9.67
N SER A 5 19.72 8.27 -10.56
CA SER A 5 19.09 6.99 -10.22
C SER A 5 19.58 5.88 -11.15
N PRO A 6 20.13 4.76 -10.64
CA PRO A 6 20.49 4.52 -9.23
C PRO A 6 21.55 5.50 -8.72
N ASP A 7 21.42 5.95 -7.47
CA ASP A 7 22.29 6.96 -6.86
C ASP A 7 23.66 6.38 -6.43
N ILE A 8 24.67 7.24 -6.22
CA ILE A 8 25.96 6.88 -5.64
C ILE A 8 25.79 6.56 -4.15
N GLY A 9 26.13 5.33 -3.75
CA GLY A 9 25.78 4.77 -2.43
C GLY A 9 24.68 3.70 -2.51
N CYS A 10 23.99 3.59 -3.64
CA CYS A 10 23.22 2.39 -3.94
C CYS A 10 24.16 1.24 -4.33
N SER A 11 23.73 0.03 -4.01
CA SER A 11 24.32 -1.20 -4.55
C SER A 11 23.21 -1.92 -5.31
N THR A 12 23.45 -2.38 -6.54
CA THR A 12 22.48 -3.17 -7.33
C THR A 12 23.08 -4.50 -7.80
N VAL A 13 22.38 -5.63 -7.59
CA VAL A 13 22.67 -6.88 -8.33
C VAL A 13 21.90 -6.88 -9.65
N ILE A 14 22.52 -7.39 -10.71
CA ILE A 14 21.90 -7.54 -12.01
C ILE A 14 22.12 -8.97 -12.48
N GLN A 15 21.04 -9.59 -12.95
CA GLN A 15 21.15 -10.92 -13.56
C GLN A 15 21.93 -10.80 -14.88
N HIS A 16 22.80 -11.78 -15.12
CA HIS A 16 23.64 -11.82 -16.31
C HIS A 16 22.80 -11.56 -17.58
N LYS A 17 23.27 -10.66 -18.47
CA LYS A 17 22.60 -10.18 -19.70
C LYS A 17 21.46 -9.18 -19.55
N GLN A 18 21.09 -8.72 -18.35
CA GLN A 18 20.14 -7.60 -18.20
C GLN A 18 20.85 -6.25 -18.30
N PRO A 19 20.39 -5.28 -19.12
CA PRO A 19 20.99 -3.97 -19.18
C PRO A 19 20.79 -3.21 -17.86
N ILE A 20 21.73 -2.33 -17.51
CA ILE A 20 21.52 -1.31 -16.48
C ILE A 20 21.15 0.01 -17.15
N ILE A 21 20.23 0.74 -16.53
CA ILE A 21 19.82 2.06 -17.00
C ILE A 21 20.01 3.07 -15.88
N PHE A 22 20.71 4.16 -16.20
CA PHE A 22 20.87 5.32 -15.34
C PHE A 22 20.02 6.48 -15.85
N TYR A 23 19.44 7.21 -14.92
CA TYR A 23 18.68 8.44 -15.15
C TYR A 23 19.32 9.57 -14.36
N CYS A 24 19.45 10.73 -14.99
CA CYS A 24 20.05 11.89 -14.37
C CYS A 24 19.28 13.17 -14.71
N ILE A 25 19.06 14.03 -13.71
CA ILE A 25 18.67 15.43 -13.91
C ILE A 25 19.86 16.30 -13.52
N ALA A 26 20.28 17.21 -14.40
CA ALA A 26 21.27 18.22 -14.08
C ALA A 26 20.80 19.59 -14.60
N THR A 27 20.69 20.58 -13.71
CA THR A 27 20.11 21.90 -14.05
C THR A 27 21.13 22.95 -14.52
N GLU A 28 22.42 22.63 -14.47
CA GLU A 28 23.52 23.58 -14.74
C GLU A 28 24.66 22.98 -15.56
N TYR A 29 24.51 21.73 -15.99
CA TYR A 29 25.55 20.96 -16.66
C TYR A 29 24.95 20.28 -17.90
N ASP A 30 25.72 20.29 -18.99
CA ASP A 30 25.36 19.78 -20.31
C ASP A 30 26.22 18.58 -20.73
N CYS A 31 27.39 18.40 -20.10
CA CYS A 31 28.27 17.27 -20.29
C CYS A 31 28.22 16.40 -19.02
N ILE A 32 27.58 15.24 -19.13
CA ILE A 32 27.39 14.31 -18.02
C ILE A 32 27.90 12.94 -18.42
N GLU A 33 28.79 12.39 -17.60
CA GLU A 33 29.40 11.09 -17.83
C GLU A 33 29.29 10.22 -16.60
N LEU A 34 28.84 8.99 -16.81
CA LEU A 34 29.08 7.93 -15.86
C LEU A 34 30.55 7.53 -16.00
N TRP A 35 31.31 7.68 -14.92
CA TRP A 35 32.66 7.14 -14.85
C TRP A 35 32.56 5.78 -14.18
N SER A 36 32.90 4.70 -14.87
CA SER A 36 32.67 3.35 -14.35
C SER A 36 33.67 2.35 -14.89
N ASN A 37 33.95 1.31 -14.09
CA ASN A 37 34.72 0.15 -14.51
C ASN A 37 33.86 -0.97 -15.12
N LEU A 38 32.61 -0.69 -15.54
CA LEU A 38 31.68 -1.59 -16.25
C LEU A 38 32.19 -1.97 -17.66
N THR A 39 33.40 -2.52 -17.72
CA THR A 39 34.11 -2.94 -18.91
C THR A 39 34.67 -4.33 -18.68
N ARG A 40 34.97 -5.05 -19.76
CA ARG A 40 35.57 -6.39 -19.66
C ARG A 40 36.97 -6.36 -19.04
N SER A 41 37.72 -5.27 -19.21
CA SER A 41 39.05 -5.06 -18.60
C SER A 41 38.99 -4.57 -17.15
N LYS A 42 37.81 -4.16 -16.66
CA LYS A 42 37.64 -3.41 -15.40
C LYS A 42 38.43 -2.11 -15.30
N GLU A 43 38.86 -1.57 -16.43
CA GLU A 43 39.41 -0.22 -16.47
C GLU A 43 38.26 0.79 -16.38
N TRP A 44 38.47 1.84 -15.60
CA TRP A 44 37.53 2.94 -15.49
C TRP A 44 37.50 3.74 -16.79
N THR A 45 36.31 3.87 -17.38
CA THR A 45 36.07 4.64 -18.59
C THR A 45 34.84 5.52 -18.44
N SER A 46 34.68 6.49 -19.34
CA SER A 46 33.50 7.33 -19.41
C SER A 46 32.43 6.70 -20.29
N PHE A 47 31.19 6.83 -19.86
CA PHE A 47 29.99 6.56 -20.63
C PHE A 47 29.14 7.82 -20.64
N SER A 48 28.98 8.43 -21.81
CA SER A 48 28.25 9.69 -21.95
C SER A 48 26.75 9.45 -21.89
N PHE A 49 26.06 10.25 -21.08
CA PHE A 49 24.60 10.23 -21.07
C PHE A 49 24.04 10.83 -22.36
N LYS A 50 22.91 10.29 -22.81
CA LYS A 50 22.13 10.88 -23.90
C LYS A 50 21.09 11.84 -23.32
N ASN A 51 21.02 13.04 -23.89
CA ASN A 51 20.01 14.01 -23.56
C ASN A 51 18.63 13.50 -24.01
N GLN A 52 17.64 13.64 -23.14
CA GLN A 52 16.23 13.36 -23.37
C GLN A 52 15.41 14.59 -22.99
N LYS A 53 14.14 14.60 -23.42
CA LYS A 53 13.22 15.73 -23.22
C LYS A 53 13.16 16.24 -21.78
N GLU A 54 13.34 15.34 -20.79
CA GLU A 54 13.23 15.66 -19.35
C GLU A 54 14.49 15.40 -18.52
N GLY A 55 15.64 15.21 -19.15
CA GLY A 55 16.90 14.95 -18.46
C GLY A 55 17.85 14.09 -19.28
N TYR A 56 18.53 13.18 -18.62
CA TYR A 56 19.58 12.39 -19.23
C TYR A 56 19.38 10.91 -18.95
N GLN A 57 19.58 10.07 -19.95
CA GLN A 57 19.51 8.61 -19.82
C GLN A 57 20.77 7.96 -20.39
N LEU A 58 21.22 6.90 -19.72
CA LEU A 58 22.31 6.06 -20.17
C LEU A 58 21.92 4.59 -19.97
N MET A 59 21.95 3.80 -21.03
CA MET A 59 21.82 2.34 -20.96
C MET A 59 23.19 1.71 -21.22
N ILE A 60 23.61 0.84 -20.32
CA ILE A 60 24.82 0.02 -20.48
C ILE A 60 24.39 -1.43 -20.55
N HIS A 61 24.72 -2.09 -21.65
CA HIS A 61 24.48 -3.51 -21.79
C HIS A 61 25.54 -4.33 -21.04
N THR A 62 25.10 -5.38 -20.36
CA THR A 62 25.97 -6.22 -19.53
C THR A 62 26.26 -7.59 -20.16
N TYR A 63 25.79 -7.85 -21.38
CA TYR A 63 25.86 -9.19 -22.00
C TYR A 63 27.30 -9.70 -22.25
N ASP A 64 28.27 -8.80 -22.39
CA ASP A 64 29.69 -9.13 -22.61
C ASP A 64 30.55 -9.01 -21.34
N LEU A 65 29.94 -8.68 -20.19
CA LEU A 65 30.64 -8.48 -18.93
C LEU A 65 30.65 -9.77 -18.10
N PRO A 66 31.82 -10.20 -17.57
CA PRO A 66 31.88 -11.35 -16.69
C PRO A 66 31.14 -11.08 -15.37
N PRO A 67 30.55 -12.11 -14.73
CA PRO A 67 30.00 -12.00 -13.39
C PRO A 67 31.05 -11.53 -12.36
N ASP A 68 30.88 -10.33 -11.83
CA ASP A 68 31.83 -9.69 -10.91
C ASP A 68 31.21 -8.45 -10.23
N ASN A 69 31.97 -7.81 -9.33
CA ASN A 69 31.67 -6.51 -8.77
C ASN A 69 32.27 -5.38 -9.61
N TYR A 70 31.44 -4.38 -9.85
CA TYR A 70 31.68 -3.17 -10.61
C TYR A 70 31.31 -1.96 -9.77
N GLU A 71 31.88 -0.82 -10.13
CA GLU A 71 31.68 0.45 -9.47
C GLU A 71 31.41 1.54 -10.50
N PHE A 72 30.65 2.54 -10.09
CA PHE A 72 30.41 3.72 -10.88
C PHE A 72 30.39 4.96 -10.00
N THR A 73 30.71 6.09 -10.60
CA THR A 73 30.44 7.41 -10.06
C THR A 73 30.00 8.31 -11.21
N LEU A 74 29.67 9.55 -10.91
CA LEU A 74 29.19 10.51 -11.89
C LEU A 74 30.10 11.74 -11.89
N ARG A 75 30.46 12.21 -13.08
CA ARG A 75 31.11 13.50 -13.28
C ARG A 75 30.35 14.35 -14.27
N PHE A 76 30.39 15.67 -14.06
CA PHE A 76 29.67 16.63 -14.88
C PHE A 76 30.47 17.92 -15.04
N LYS A 77 30.23 18.63 -16.13
CA LYS A 77 30.76 19.96 -16.40
C LYS A 77 29.85 20.73 -17.35
N LYS A 78 30.08 22.04 -17.49
CA LYS A 78 29.51 22.83 -18.58
C LYS A 78 30.35 22.62 -19.84
N GLN A 79 29.75 22.78 -21.02
CA GLN A 79 30.43 22.57 -22.29
C GLN A 79 31.52 23.61 -22.51
N THR A 80 31.37 24.77 -21.88
CA THR A 80 32.35 25.86 -21.84
C THR A 80 33.49 25.65 -20.84
N ASP A 81 33.38 24.67 -19.94
CA ASP A 81 34.33 24.46 -18.86
C ASP A 81 35.29 23.30 -19.19
N ASP A 82 36.56 23.46 -18.80
CA ASP A 82 37.55 22.39 -18.92
C ASP A 82 37.59 21.47 -17.69
N GLN A 83 37.14 21.97 -16.54
CA GLN A 83 37.20 21.25 -15.27
C GLN A 83 35.96 20.38 -15.03
N TRP A 84 36.17 19.12 -14.66
CA TRP A 84 35.12 18.21 -14.21
C TRP A 84 34.83 18.36 -12.73
N PHE A 85 33.55 18.29 -12.38
CA PHE A 85 33.05 18.15 -11.02
C PHE A 85 32.59 16.71 -10.80
N TRP A 86 32.86 16.17 -9.60
CA TRP A 86 32.44 14.83 -9.20
C TRP A 86 31.20 14.91 -8.32
N TYR A 87 30.24 14.03 -8.56
CA TYR A 87 28.96 14.02 -7.85
C TYR A 87 29.08 13.60 -6.38
N GLY A 88 29.98 12.67 -6.09
CA GLY A 88 30.23 12.12 -4.76
C GLY A 88 31.51 12.63 -4.11
N LYS A 89 31.65 12.33 -2.82
CA LYS A 89 32.94 12.46 -2.13
C LYS A 89 33.95 11.45 -2.69
N PRO A 90 35.26 11.68 -2.58
CA PRO A 90 36.27 10.68 -2.94
C PRO A 90 35.99 9.33 -2.26
N GLY A 91 35.89 8.27 -3.07
CA GLY A 91 35.57 6.91 -2.61
C GLY A 91 34.06 6.61 -2.45
N GLN A 92 33.17 7.58 -2.65
CA GLN A 92 31.73 7.36 -2.66
C GLN A 92 31.27 6.94 -4.06
N ASN A 93 31.27 5.63 -4.30
CA ASN A 93 30.83 5.02 -5.55
C ASN A 93 29.46 4.34 -5.37
N GLY A 94 28.72 4.21 -6.46
CA GLY A 94 27.67 3.20 -6.55
C GLY A 94 28.28 1.85 -6.95
N HIS A 95 27.65 0.76 -6.51
CA HIS A 95 28.16 -0.59 -6.73
C HIS A 95 27.18 -1.42 -7.56
N ILE A 96 27.70 -2.20 -8.49
CA ILE A 96 26.92 -3.11 -9.35
C ILE A 96 27.55 -4.50 -9.27
N ARG A 97 26.74 -5.51 -9.00
CA ARG A 97 27.18 -6.90 -8.98
C ARG A 97 26.48 -7.69 -10.08
N LEU A 98 27.25 -8.22 -11.02
CA LEU A 98 26.73 -9.12 -12.06
C LEU A 98 26.73 -10.56 -11.53
N ALA A 99 25.56 -11.16 -11.48
CA ALA A 99 25.33 -12.50 -10.94
C ALA A 99 25.85 -13.63 -11.87
N LYS A 100 26.28 -14.76 -11.31
CA LYS A 100 26.58 -16.04 -11.97
C LYS A 100 25.34 -16.93 -12.03
N ASP A 101 25.15 -17.71 -13.10
CA ASP A 101 24.11 -18.75 -13.13
C ASP A 101 24.47 -19.89 -12.16
N HIS A 102 23.65 -20.12 -11.14
CA HIS A 102 23.79 -21.27 -10.25
C HIS A 102 22.43 -21.74 -9.72
N LEU A 103 22.28 -23.06 -9.53
CA LEU A 103 21.16 -23.71 -8.86
C LEU A 103 21.65 -24.22 -7.50
N SER A 104 21.06 -23.75 -6.39
CA SER A 104 21.40 -24.27 -5.05
C SER A 104 20.30 -25.20 -4.55
N THR A 105 20.63 -26.47 -4.32
CA THR A 105 19.80 -27.40 -3.54
C THR A 105 20.08 -27.20 -2.06
N LYS A 106 19.04 -26.98 -1.24
CA LYS A 106 19.18 -26.82 0.21
C LYS A 106 18.75 -28.09 0.94
N CYS A 107 19.65 -28.66 1.73
CA CYS A 107 19.31 -29.65 2.75
C CYS A 107 19.20 -28.90 4.10
N LEU A 108 18.06 -29.04 4.78
CA LEU A 108 17.87 -28.49 6.13
C LEU A 108 18.08 -29.61 7.17
N PRO A 109 19.07 -29.52 8.08
CA PRO A 109 19.23 -30.49 9.14
C PRO A 109 18.02 -30.47 10.08
N HIS A 110 17.73 -31.62 10.71
CA HIS A 110 16.63 -31.84 11.67
C HIS A 110 15.20 -31.73 11.14
N LEU A 111 14.99 -31.24 9.92
CA LEU A 111 13.68 -31.28 9.26
C LEU A 111 13.64 -32.39 8.21
N ASN A 112 12.51 -33.07 8.11
CA ASN A 112 12.25 -34.02 7.05
C ASN A 112 11.74 -33.26 5.82
N TRP A 113 12.32 -33.54 4.65
CA TRP A 113 11.73 -33.09 3.39
C TRP A 113 10.40 -33.82 3.18
N VAL A 114 9.34 -33.05 2.89
CA VAL A 114 7.97 -33.56 2.75
C VAL A 114 7.59 -33.64 1.27
N ALA A 115 7.77 -32.54 0.54
CA ALA A 115 7.36 -32.41 -0.86
C ALA A 115 8.06 -31.22 -1.51
N ASN A 116 8.00 -31.15 -2.84
CA ASN A 116 8.28 -29.95 -3.61
C ASN A 116 7.15 -29.63 -4.58
N GLU A 117 7.06 -28.38 -5.00
CA GLU A 117 6.16 -27.92 -6.05
C GLU A 117 6.91 -26.95 -6.97
N THR A 118 6.79 -27.15 -8.28
CA THR A 118 7.32 -26.20 -9.28
C THR A 118 6.19 -25.76 -10.20
N SER A 119 5.79 -24.50 -10.08
CA SER A 119 4.69 -23.94 -10.87
C SER A 119 4.85 -22.43 -11.03
N ARG A 120 4.39 -21.89 -12.17
CA ARG A 120 4.46 -20.45 -12.49
C ARG A 120 5.88 -19.85 -12.33
N GLY A 121 6.89 -20.70 -12.51
CA GLY A 121 8.32 -20.43 -12.29
C GLY A 121 8.68 -19.98 -10.87
N PHE A 122 7.98 -20.54 -9.88
CA PHE A 122 8.44 -20.70 -8.51
C PHE A 122 8.87 -22.16 -8.32
N HIS A 123 9.90 -22.37 -7.50
CA HIS A 123 10.26 -23.68 -6.95
C HIS A 123 10.06 -23.60 -5.44
N LEU A 124 9.28 -24.50 -4.84
CA LEU A 124 8.99 -24.55 -3.41
C LEU A 124 9.41 -25.91 -2.87
N ASP A 125 10.21 -25.92 -1.81
CA ASP A 125 10.46 -27.08 -0.97
C ASP A 125 9.73 -26.93 0.37
N HIS A 126 9.05 -28.00 0.79
CA HIS A 126 8.36 -28.10 2.06
C HIS A 126 9.10 -29.06 2.98
N PHE A 127 9.49 -28.57 4.15
CA PHE A 127 10.11 -29.35 5.22
C PHE A 127 9.23 -29.35 6.48
N SER A 128 9.27 -30.44 7.25
CA SER A 128 8.52 -30.56 8.51
C SER A 128 9.24 -31.41 9.55
N ALA A 129 8.98 -31.15 10.82
CA ALA A 129 9.38 -32.01 11.94
C ALA A 129 8.23 -32.16 12.94
N PRO A 130 8.02 -33.38 13.49
CA PRO A 130 7.08 -33.61 14.58
C PRO A 130 7.63 -33.03 15.89
N ILE A 131 6.74 -32.43 16.68
CA ILE A 131 7.03 -31.76 17.95
C ILE A 131 6.29 -32.48 19.07
N ARG A 132 7.03 -32.79 20.15
CA ARG A 132 6.52 -33.46 21.36
C ARG A 132 6.73 -32.67 22.65
N GLU A 133 7.42 -31.54 22.56
CA GLU A 133 7.70 -30.64 23.68
C GLU A 133 6.89 -29.34 23.53
N ASN A 134 6.52 -28.71 24.65
CA ASN A 134 5.70 -27.49 24.64
C ASN A 134 6.42 -26.28 24.02
N HIS A 135 7.74 -26.25 24.09
CA HIS A 135 8.57 -25.23 23.46
C HIS A 135 9.91 -25.85 23.08
N GLY A 136 10.58 -25.28 22.10
CA GLY A 136 11.91 -25.74 21.72
C GLY A 136 12.49 -24.96 20.55
N GLN A 137 13.71 -25.34 20.20
CA GLN A 137 14.45 -24.75 19.10
C GLN A 137 15.20 -25.81 18.30
N MET A 138 15.33 -25.59 17.00
CA MET A 138 16.11 -26.44 16.09
C MET A 138 17.00 -25.58 15.21
N HIS A 139 18.25 -26.01 15.05
CA HIS A 139 19.18 -25.37 14.14
C HIS A 139 18.90 -25.81 12.71
N LEU A 140 18.69 -24.87 11.77
CA LEU A 140 18.35 -25.16 10.38
C LEU A 140 19.54 -25.02 9.43
N GLY A 141 20.75 -24.77 9.95
CA GLY A 141 21.93 -24.52 9.14
C GLY A 141 22.05 -23.06 8.73
N ARG A 142 22.67 -22.84 7.56
CA ARG A 142 23.05 -21.52 7.06
C ARG A 142 22.18 -21.12 5.87
N VAL A 143 21.67 -19.89 5.88
CA VAL A 143 21.02 -19.29 4.71
C VAL A 143 22.07 -19.06 3.63
N GLY A 144 21.67 -19.28 2.37
CA GLY A 144 22.54 -19.06 1.20
C GLY A 144 23.12 -17.64 1.16
N PRO A 145 24.13 -17.40 0.32
CA PRO A 145 24.79 -16.11 0.21
C PRO A 145 23.76 -15.03 -0.16
N MET A 146 23.57 -14.06 0.73
CA MET A 146 22.62 -12.98 0.55
C MET A 146 23.31 -11.78 -0.08
N TYR A 147 22.52 -11.03 -0.83
CA TYR A 147 22.89 -9.70 -1.30
C TYR A 147 22.14 -8.64 -0.50
N SER A 148 20.81 -8.76 -0.49
CA SER A 148 19.94 -7.95 0.34
C SER A 148 18.75 -8.77 0.80
N TYR A 149 18.18 -8.38 1.93
CA TYR A 149 17.04 -9.06 2.50
C TYR A 149 16.09 -8.08 3.17
N VAL A 150 14.85 -8.52 3.29
CA VAL A 150 13.88 -7.99 4.24
C VAL A 150 13.34 -9.16 5.07
N SER A 151 13.35 -8.98 6.38
CA SER A 151 12.78 -9.93 7.33
C SER A 151 11.63 -9.29 8.10
N TYR A 152 10.60 -10.06 8.42
CA TYR A 152 9.46 -9.58 9.18
C TYR A 152 9.72 -9.87 10.66
N LEU A 153 10.32 -8.91 11.33
CA LEU A 153 10.54 -8.93 12.77
C LEU A 153 9.19 -8.80 13.49
N ARG A 154 8.95 -9.65 14.48
CA ARG A 154 7.82 -9.50 15.41
C ARG A 154 8.21 -8.48 16.48
N LYS A 155 7.77 -7.22 16.32
CA LYS A 155 7.98 -6.17 17.32
C LYS A 155 6.98 -6.36 18.45
N GLY A 156 7.46 -7.00 19.53
CA GLY A 156 6.59 -7.47 20.60
C GLY A 156 5.66 -8.58 20.12
N VAL A 157 4.43 -8.60 20.64
CA VAL A 157 3.44 -9.65 20.38
C VAL A 157 2.36 -9.24 19.37
N THR A 158 2.36 -7.98 18.93
CA THR A 158 1.24 -7.37 18.20
C THR A 158 1.57 -6.94 16.77
N TRP A 159 2.86 -6.75 16.46
CA TRP A 159 3.29 -6.12 15.21
C TRP A 159 4.31 -6.97 14.45
N LEU A 160 4.20 -6.94 13.13
CA LEU A 160 5.27 -7.27 12.20
C LEU A 160 5.87 -5.98 11.67
N THR A 161 7.20 -5.85 11.77
CA THR A 161 7.97 -4.72 11.25
C THR A 161 9.08 -5.21 10.33
N PRO A 162 9.32 -4.55 9.20
CA PRO A 162 10.42 -4.91 8.30
C PRO A 162 11.78 -4.60 8.93
N VAL A 163 12.72 -5.53 8.78
CA VAL A 163 14.15 -5.34 9.03
C VAL A 163 14.87 -5.62 7.72
N SER A 164 15.43 -4.59 7.11
CA SER A 164 16.23 -4.71 5.91
C SER A 164 17.71 -4.81 6.23
N GLY A 165 18.46 -5.45 5.36
CA GLY A 165 19.91 -5.53 5.48
C GLY A 165 20.58 -6.03 4.19
N LYS A 166 21.91 -6.09 4.23
CA LYS A 166 22.78 -6.53 3.13
C LYS A 166 23.74 -7.60 3.63
N ASP A 167 24.15 -8.51 2.74
CA ASP A 167 25.21 -9.53 2.89
C ASP A 167 25.06 -10.55 4.05
N CYS A 168 24.83 -10.09 5.27
CA CYS A 168 24.67 -10.90 6.46
C CYS A 168 23.43 -10.52 7.28
N LEU A 169 22.79 -11.54 7.86
CA LEU A 169 21.74 -11.35 8.84
C LEU A 169 22.36 -10.79 10.12
N THR A 170 21.80 -9.70 10.63
CA THR A 170 22.13 -9.21 11.97
C THR A 170 21.84 -10.30 12.99
N CYS A 171 22.87 -10.72 13.73
CA CYS A 171 22.71 -11.72 14.79
C CYS A 171 21.70 -11.19 15.82
N SER A 172 20.58 -11.89 15.95
CA SER A 172 19.48 -11.47 16.81
C SER A 172 18.74 -12.68 17.39
N PHE A 173 18.43 -12.58 18.68
CA PHE A 173 17.51 -13.48 19.38
C PHE A 173 16.05 -13.07 19.20
N ASP A 174 15.79 -12.01 18.44
CA ASP A 174 14.46 -11.54 18.15
C ASP A 174 13.68 -12.56 17.31
N ARG A 175 12.35 -12.44 17.35
CA ARG A 175 11.45 -13.36 16.66
C ARG A 175 11.17 -12.85 15.25
N HIS A 176 11.61 -13.56 14.22
CA HIS A 176 11.36 -13.22 12.81
C HIS A 176 10.39 -14.20 12.17
N GLN A 177 9.37 -13.74 11.46
CA GLN A 177 8.39 -14.64 10.84
C GLN A 177 8.82 -15.21 9.51
N LEU A 178 9.41 -14.36 8.68
CA LEU A 178 9.84 -14.72 7.33
C LEU A 178 11.12 -13.98 6.98
N LEU A 179 11.85 -14.55 6.04
CA LEU A 179 13.01 -13.94 5.40
C LEU A 179 12.80 -13.98 3.89
N LEU A 180 12.70 -12.82 3.28
CA LEU A 180 12.70 -12.66 1.83
C LEU A 180 14.04 -12.03 1.45
N TYR A 181 14.84 -12.72 0.66
CA TYR A 181 16.15 -12.23 0.27
C TYR A 181 16.44 -12.44 -1.20
N ARG A 182 17.30 -11.59 -1.72
CA ARG A 182 17.93 -11.77 -3.03
C ARG A 182 19.30 -12.36 -2.80
N ASP A 183 19.62 -13.47 -3.46
CA ASP A 183 20.95 -14.05 -3.32
C ASP A 183 22.00 -13.21 -4.07
N SER A 184 23.25 -13.35 -3.66
CA SER A 184 24.37 -12.64 -4.27
C SER A 184 25.08 -13.43 -5.38
N GLU A 185 24.63 -14.65 -5.66
CA GLU A 185 25.20 -15.52 -6.68
C GLU A 185 24.47 -15.37 -8.01
N ALA A 186 23.22 -15.82 -8.10
CA ALA A 186 22.33 -15.77 -9.26
C ALA A 186 21.39 -14.54 -9.26
N GLY A 187 21.28 -13.84 -8.14
CA GLY A 187 20.32 -12.76 -7.98
C GLY A 187 18.87 -13.26 -7.92
N ASN A 188 18.66 -14.56 -7.68
CA ASN A 188 17.34 -15.14 -7.51
C ASN A 188 16.73 -14.68 -6.18
N LEU A 189 15.41 -14.74 -6.12
CA LEU A 189 14.64 -14.43 -4.94
C LEU A 189 14.42 -15.70 -4.14
N HIS A 190 14.63 -15.61 -2.84
CA HIS A 190 14.43 -16.69 -1.89
C HIS A 190 13.47 -16.25 -0.79
N LEU A 191 12.45 -17.05 -0.50
CA LEU A 191 11.55 -16.84 0.64
C LEU A 191 11.67 -18.02 1.60
N TRP A 192 11.94 -17.75 2.87
CA TRP A 192 11.86 -18.70 3.96
C TRP A 192 10.72 -18.28 4.89
N ILE A 193 9.82 -19.21 5.20
CA ILE A 193 8.67 -18.96 6.06
C ILE A 193 8.50 -20.10 7.07
N ALA A 194 8.50 -19.76 8.36
CA ALA A 194 8.10 -20.67 9.42
C ALA A 194 6.57 -20.67 9.49
N CYS A 195 5.94 -21.84 9.58
CA CYS A 195 4.47 -21.92 9.69
C CYS A 195 4.02 -23.18 10.45
N SER A 196 2.83 -23.08 11.04
CA SER A 196 2.12 -24.20 11.67
C SER A 196 0.65 -23.84 11.82
N SER A 197 -0.22 -24.84 11.75
CA SER A 197 -1.66 -24.68 11.99
C SER A 197 -2.04 -24.83 13.46
N SER A 198 -1.14 -25.29 14.32
CA SER A 198 -1.44 -25.62 15.72
C SER A 198 -0.43 -25.06 16.74
N LEU A 199 0.61 -24.37 16.27
CA LEU A 199 1.71 -23.86 17.08
C LEU A 199 2.04 -22.42 16.70
N ASP A 200 2.62 -21.67 17.62
CA ASP A 200 3.38 -20.48 17.25
C ASP A 200 4.82 -20.89 16.88
N CYS A 201 5.37 -20.34 15.79
CA CYS A 201 6.73 -20.63 15.36
C CYS A 201 7.39 -19.48 14.60
N TRP A 202 8.70 -19.29 14.81
CA TRP A 202 9.47 -18.17 14.28
C TRP A 202 10.95 -18.53 14.07
N PHE A 203 11.66 -17.70 13.33
CA PHE A 203 13.10 -17.77 13.15
C PHE A 203 13.85 -16.87 14.12
N SER A 204 15.08 -17.25 14.47
CA SER A 204 16.11 -16.34 14.98
C SER A 204 17.39 -16.49 14.16
N TYR A 205 18.24 -15.46 14.17
CA TYR A 205 19.44 -15.41 13.33
C TYR A 205 20.71 -15.39 14.18
N GLY A 206 21.62 -16.32 13.88
CA GLY A 206 22.94 -16.40 14.50
C GLY A 206 24.04 -15.85 13.60
N ALA A 207 25.27 -15.91 14.09
CA ALA A 207 26.47 -15.56 13.32
C ALA A 207 26.56 -16.37 12.01
N ASN A 208 27.23 -15.79 11.01
CA ASN A 208 27.44 -16.42 9.69
C ASN A 208 26.15 -16.81 8.96
N ASN A 209 25.06 -16.06 9.11
CA ASN A 209 23.75 -16.37 8.49
C ASN A 209 23.15 -17.72 8.94
N ASN A 210 23.51 -18.17 10.14
CA ASN A 210 22.86 -19.33 10.75
C ASN A 210 21.41 -18.97 11.10
N ILE A 211 20.49 -19.89 10.82
CA ILE A 211 19.08 -19.74 11.12
C ILE A 211 18.63 -20.84 12.06
N ASN A 212 17.86 -20.47 13.07
CA ASN A 212 17.20 -21.41 13.97
C ASN A 212 15.70 -21.22 13.85
N ILE A 213 14.94 -22.29 13.99
CA ILE A 213 13.49 -22.24 14.16
C ILE A 213 13.13 -22.52 15.61
N HIS A 214 12.22 -21.72 16.14
CA HIS A 214 11.66 -21.85 17.47
C HIS A 214 10.17 -22.14 17.35
N TYR A 215 9.63 -22.83 18.34
CA TYR A 215 8.20 -23.12 18.41
C TYR A 215 7.68 -23.09 19.85
N GLN A 216 6.39 -22.81 19.98
CA GLN A 216 5.62 -22.88 21.22
C GLN A 216 4.24 -23.47 20.93
N VAL A 217 3.83 -24.47 21.69
CA VAL A 217 2.52 -25.12 21.58
C VAL A 217 1.44 -24.20 22.13
N ILE A 218 0.40 -23.97 21.31
CA ILE A 218 -0.82 -23.27 21.73
C ILE A 218 -1.89 -24.36 21.91
N SER A 219 -2.00 -24.92 23.11
CA SER A 219 -2.96 -26.00 23.40
C SER A 219 -4.37 -25.46 23.59
N ASP A 220 -5.35 -26.03 22.87
CA ASP A 220 -6.78 -25.74 23.04
C ASP A 220 -7.44 -26.51 24.21
N SER A 221 -6.72 -27.43 24.86
CA SER A 221 -7.22 -28.25 25.97
C SER A 221 -6.10 -28.83 26.83
N ASP A 222 -6.40 -29.14 28.11
CA ASP A 222 -5.54 -29.92 29.03
C ASP A 222 -5.35 -31.40 28.64
N ALA A 223 -5.84 -31.83 27.46
CA ALA A 223 -5.77 -33.22 27.01
C ALA A 223 -4.42 -33.56 26.35
N GLN A 224 -4.02 -34.84 26.47
CA GLN A 224 -2.72 -35.41 26.08
C GLN A 224 -2.15 -34.86 24.75
N ILE A 225 -0.85 -34.55 24.79
CA ILE A 225 -0.03 -34.03 23.69
C ILE A 225 -0.35 -34.76 22.38
N GLN A 226 -1.10 -34.09 21.50
CA GLN A 226 -1.19 -34.50 20.10
C GLN A 226 0.16 -34.21 19.44
N GLU A 227 0.62 -35.08 18.54
CA GLU A 227 1.83 -34.81 17.77
C GLU A 227 1.60 -33.58 16.88
N HIS A 228 2.26 -32.48 17.19
CA HIS A 228 2.18 -31.24 16.43
C HIS A 228 3.30 -31.18 15.40
N HIS A 229 3.14 -30.36 14.37
CA HIS A 229 4.17 -30.18 13.36
C HIS A 229 4.57 -28.72 13.21
N VAL A 230 5.87 -28.50 13.10
CA VAL A 230 6.43 -27.26 12.58
C VAL A 230 6.81 -27.44 11.12
N HIS A 231 6.60 -26.41 10.31
CA HIS A 231 6.85 -26.44 8.88
C HIS A 231 7.74 -25.27 8.46
N VAL A 232 8.61 -25.53 7.50
CA VAL A 232 9.40 -24.51 6.80
C VAL A 232 9.14 -24.66 5.32
N LEU A 233 8.69 -23.57 4.68
CA LEU A 233 8.65 -23.49 3.23
C LEU A 233 9.84 -22.66 2.76
N VAL A 234 10.60 -23.20 1.81
CA VAL A 234 11.69 -22.50 1.14
C VAL A 234 11.33 -22.37 -0.32
N LEU A 235 11.18 -21.14 -0.80
CA LEU A 235 10.83 -20.86 -2.18
C LEU A 235 11.99 -20.17 -2.89
N GLU A 236 12.14 -20.46 -4.18
CA GLU A 236 13.05 -19.81 -5.09
C GLU A 236 12.31 -19.31 -6.34
N ALA A 237 12.66 -18.11 -6.81
CA ALA A 237 12.22 -17.57 -8.09
C ALA A 237 13.38 -16.87 -8.79
N SER A 238 13.66 -17.25 -10.03
CA SER A 238 14.70 -16.63 -10.84
C SER A 238 14.27 -15.33 -11.51
N ASP A 239 12.97 -15.03 -11.57
CA ASP A 239 12.47 -13.79 -12.18
C ASP A 239 12.25 -12.73 -11.08
N PRO A 240 12.97 -11.59 -11.11
CA PRO A 240 12.84 -10.55 -10.10
C PRO A 240 11.44 -9.94 -10.04
N LEU A 241 10.65 -10.00 -11.12
CA LEU A 241 9.26 -9.49 -11.14
C LEU A 241 8.31 -10.32 -10.27
N LYS A 242 8.73 -11.52 -9.84
CA LYS A 242 7.90 -12.41 -9.01
C LYS A 242 7.93 -12.11 -7.53
N TYR A 243 8.74 -11.15 -7.07
CA TYR A 243 8.83 -10.77 -5.67
C TYR A 243 7.46 -10.42 -5.07
N ALA A 244 6.58 -9.77 -5.85
CA ALA A 244 5.25 -9.36 -5.40
C ALA A 244 4.26 -10.53 -5.22
N LEU A 245 4.60 -11.73 -5.70
CA LEU A 245 3.74 -12.92 -5.71
C LEU A 245 4.30 -14.10 -4.90
N ILE A 246 5.57 -14.05 -4.51
CA ILE A 246 6.24 -15.19 -3.83
C ILE A 246 5.58 -15.56 -2.49
N ILE A 247 5.17 -14.56 -1.70
CA ILE A 247 4.44 -14.78 -0.44
C ILE A 247 3.04 -15.36 -0.72
N ALA A 248 2.35 -14.87 -1.76
CA ALA A 248 1.04 -15.39 -2.15
C ALA A 248 1.10 -16.87 -2.50
N TYR A 249 2.13 -17.28 -3.24
CA TYR A 249 2.35 -18.68 -3.61
C TYR A 249 2.62 -19.56 -2.38
N ALA A 250 3.44 -19.09 -1.43
CA ALA A 250 3.71 -19.81 -0.18
C ALA A 250 2.44 -19.98 0.68
N LEU A 251 1.62 -18.93 0.81
CA LEU A 251 0.38 -18.98 1.58
C LEU A 251 -0.68 -19.86 0.93
N ASP A 252 -0.80 -19.84 -0.40
CA ASP A 252 -1.70 -20.73 -1.14
C ASP A 252 -1.31 -22.21 -0.93
N TYR A 253 -0.02 -22.53 -1.00
CA TYR A 253 0.50 -23.86 -0.67
C TYR A 253 0.17 -24.24 0.78
N TYR A 254 0.43 -23.35 1.75
CA TYR A 254 0.13 -23.56 3.15
C TYR A 254 -1.36 -23.87 3.38
N TYR A 255 -2.28 -23.07 2.84
CA TYR A 255 -3.72 -23.28 3.02
C TYR A 255 -4.25 -24.53 2.33
N LYS A 256 -3.61 -25.00 1.26
CA LYS A 256 -4.00 -26.21 0.55
C LYS A 256 -3.43 -27.48 1.19
N GLN A 257 -2.12 -27.49 1.44
CA GLN A 257 -1.39 -28.70 1.77
C GLN A 257 -1.17 -28.90 3.28
N ILE A 258 -1.01 -27.80 4.03
CA ILE A 258 -0.69 -27.86 5.47
C ILE A 258 -1.97 -27.65 6.30
N ALA A 259 -2.55 -26.45 6.26
CA ALA A 259 -3.71 -26.12 7.08
C ALA A 259 -5.03 -26.67 6.54
N LYS A 260 -5.11 -26.98 5.24
CA LYS A 260 -6.31 -27.52 4.57
C LYS A 260 -7.57 -26.67 4.76
N ILE A 261 -7.41 -25.34 4.72
CA ILE A 261 -8.48 -24.34 4.88
C ILE A 261 -8.69 -23.46 3.64
N SER A 262 -8.11 -23.82 2.48
CA SER A 262 -8.16 -23.01 1.25
C SER A 262 -9.60 -22.58 0.87
N ASP A 263 -10.58 -23.48 0.97
CA ASP A 263 -11.96 -23.15 0.64
C ASP A 263 -12.61 -22.20 1.66
N THR A 264 -12.30 -22.37 2.95
CA THR A 264 -12.72 -21.43 3.99
C THR A 264 -12.17 -20.03 3.73
N VAL A 265 -10.88 -19.91 3.39
CA VAL A 265 -10.25 -18.61 3.09
C VAL A 265 -10.87 -17.95 1.86
N LYS A 266 -11.14 -18.72 0.80
CA LYS A 266 -11.83 -18.22 -0.40
C LYS A 266 -13.25 -17.73 -0.07
N ASN A 267 -13.99 -18.48 0.74
CA ASN A 267 -15.34 -18.11 1.14
C ASN A 267 -15.36 -16.80 1.94
N ILE A 268 -14.41 -16.61 2.88
CA ILE A 268 -14.26 -15.34 3.61
C ILE A 268 -13.96 -14.20 2.63
N ALA A 269 -13.01 -14.41 1.70
CA ALA A 269 -12.60 -13.39 0.71
C ALA A 269 -13.72 -13.03 -0.30
N GLN A 270 -14.63 -13.95 -0.60
CA GLN A 270 -15.72 -13.78 -1.57
C GLN A 270 -17.06 -13.42 -0.91
N SER A 271 -17.11 -13.32 0.42
CA SER A 271 -18.31 -12.93 1.16
C SER A 271 -18.94 -11.66 0.57
N ALA A 272 -20.24 -11.73 0.28
CA ALA A 272 -21.04 -10.59 -0.17
C ALA A 272 -21.26 -9.55 0.94
N GLN A 273 -21.21 -10.00 2.21
CA GLN A 273 -21.20 -9.12 3.37
C GLN A 273 -19.84 -8.45 3.47
N ASN A 274 -19.84 -7.12 3.40
CA ASN A 274 -18.66 -6.28 3.47
C ASN A 274 -18.68 -5.48 4.78
N GLY A 275 -18.04 -6.01 5.83
CA GLY A 275 -17.94 -5.37 7.14
C GLY A 275 -16.96 -4.19 7.19
N THR A 276 -16.72 -3.50 6.07
CA THR A 276 -15.64 -2.50 5.96
C THR A 276 -16.19 -1.10 5.76
N LEU A 277 -15.52 -0.11 6.36
CA LEU A 277 -15.89 1.30 6.31
C LEU A 277 -15.15 2.06 5.20
N SER A 278 -14.53 1.32 4.28
CA SER A 278 -13.42 1.83 3.48
C SER A 278 -13.85 2.80 2.37
N ASP A 279 -15.13 2.87 2.01
CA ASP A 279 -15.62 3.76 0.94
C ASP A 279 -15.87 5.20 1.42
N THR A 280 -15.80 5.45 2.72
CA THR A 280 -16.12 6.78 3.27
C THR A 280 -15.01 7.31 4.18
N LEU A 281 -14.88 8.63 4.29
CA LEU A 281 -13.89 9.24 5.18
C LEU A 281 -14.37 9.18 6.63
N GLY A 282 -13.50 8.69 7.52
CA GLY A 282 -13.78 8.63 8.95
C GLY A 282 -13.06 9.66 9.79
N TYR A 283 -13.40 9.69 11.07
CA TYR A 283 -12.73 10.48 12.09
C TYR A 283 -12.48 9.64 13.35
N CYS A 284 -11.27 9.65 13.87
CA CYS A 284 -10.89 8.98 15.12
C CYS A 284 -10.53 10.00 16.20
N THR A 285 -11.00 9.78 17.43
CA THR A 285 -10.78 10.73 18.54
C THR A 285 -9.42 10.59 19.24
N TRP A 286 -8.59 9.60 18.91
CA TRP A 286 -7.40 9.26 19.72
C TRP A 286 -6.36 10.38 19.80
N ASN A 287 -5.78 10.85 18.69
CA ASN A 287 -4.80 11.95 18.78
C ASN A 287 -5.46 13.30 19.05
N ALA A 288 -6.76 13.46 18.76
CA ALA A 288 -7.50 14.70 18.94
C ALA A 288 -7.89 14.96 20.41
N LEU A 289 -8.38 13.92 21.10
CA LEU A 289 -8.96 14.01 22.46
C LEU A 289 -8.29 13.05 23.45
N GLY A 290 -7.80 11.91 22.96
CA GLY A 290 -7.19 10.84 23.74
C GLY A 290 -8.06 10.36 24.90
N THR A 291 -7.40 9.86 25.93
CA THR A 291 -8.05 9.43 27.19
C THR A 291 -8.75 10.57 27.94
N SER A 292 -8.50 11.83 27.55
CA SER A 292 -9.09 13.04 28.12
C SER A 292 -10.41 13.45 27.45
N ILE A 293 -10.99 12.59 26.62
CA ILE A 293 -12.32 12.76 26.04
C ILE A 293 -13.39 13.02 27.10
N THR A 294 -14.29 13.95 26.83
CA THR A 294 -15.51 14.21 27.61
C THR A 294 -16.65 14.46 26.64
N PHE A 295 -17.90 14.34 27.10
CA PHE A 295 -19.07 14.63 26.28
C PHE A 295 -19.01 16.02 25.64
N GLU A 296 -18.61 17.04 26.41
CA GLU A 296 -18.47 18.40 25.93
C GLU A 296 -17.41 18.53 24.82
N LYS A 297 -16.23 17.95 25.01
CA LYS A 297 -15.17 18.00 23.99
C LYS A 297 -15.58 17.29 22.71
N LEU A 298 -16.30 16.17 22.83
CA LEU A 298 -16.82 15.42 21.71
C LEU A 298 -17.86 16.23 20.91
N LEU A 299 -18.79 16.92 21.57
CA LEU A 299 -19.76 17.79 20.91
C LEU A 299 -19.10 18.99 20.22
N ARG A 300 -18.10 19.62 20.85
CA ARG A 300 -17.34 20.71 20.25
C ARG A 300 -16.63 20.27 18.97
N LEU A 301 -15.99 19.11 19.01
CA LEU A 301 -15.35 18.50 17.84
C LEU A 301 -16.35 18.24 16.70
N LEU A 302 -17.50 17.62 17.00
CA LEU A 302 -18.51 17.34 15.98
C LEU A 302 -19.14 18.62 15.41
N SER A 303 -19.33 19.65 16.25
CA SER A 303 -19.79 20.95 15.78
C SER A 303 -18.78 21.61 14.84
N ASP A 304 -17.48 21.45 15.10
CA ASP A 304 -16.42 21.95 14.23
C ASP A 304 -16.40 21.23 12.88
N ILE A 305 -16.48 19.89 12.89
CA ILE A 305 -16.62 19.06 11.67
C ILE A 305 -17.82 19.53 10.82
N ARG A 306 -18.97 19.73 11.48
CA ARG A 306 -20.20 20.19 10.82
C ARG A 306 -20.07 21.61 10.26
N SER A 307 -19.49 22.53 11.02
CA SER A 307 -19.37 23.95 10.61
C SER A 307 -18.43 24.12 9.41
N ASN A 308 -17.47 23.21 9.25
CA ASN A 308 -16.55 23.17 8.12
C ASN A 308 -17.05 22.32 6.93
N ASN A 309 -18.28 21.77 7.00
CA ASN A 309 -18.85 20.88 5.97
C ASN A 309 -17.93 19.70 5.60
N MET A 310 -17.18 19.17 6.57
CA MET A 310 -16.25 18.08 6.30
C MET A 310 -17.00 16.80 5.90
N PRO A 311 -16.57 16.05 4.87
CA PRO A 311 -17.25 14.88 4.34
C PRO A 311 -17.03 13.61 5.20
N ILE A 312 -17.02 13.76 6.53
CA ILE A 312 -16.89 12.65 7.49
C ILE A 312 -18.18 11.84 7.49
N ARG A 313 -18.09 10.51 7.41
CA ARG A 313 -19.26 9.61 7.44
C ARG A 313 -19.22 8.59 8.55
N TYR A 314 -18.08 8.40 9.21
CA TYR A 314 -18.05 7.60 10.42
C TYR A 314 -17.15 8.18 11.49
N LEU A 315 -17.50 7.90 12.74
CA LEU A 315 -16.78 8.33 13.93
C LEU A 315 -16.29 7.11 14.72
N ILE A 316 -15.00 7.09 15.08
CA ILE A 316 -14.42 6.17 16.06
C ILE A 316 -14.27 6.93 17.37
N ILE A 317 -15.10 6.60 18.36
CA ILE A 317 -14.89 7.03 19.76
C ILE A 317 -13.83 6.10 20.35
N ASP A 318 -12.58 6.54 20.26
CA ASP A 318 -11.41 5.79 20.69
C ASP A 318 -11.25 5.76 22.22
N ASP A 319 -10.15 5.21 22.72
CA ASP A 319 -9.94 4.95 24.15
C ASP A 319 -10.16 6.20 25.04
N GLY A 320 -10.81 5.97 26.18
CA GLY A 320 -11.15 6.96 27.19
C GLY A 320 -12.64 7.10 27.46
N TRP A 321 -13.51 6.54 26.62
CA TRP A 321 -14.96 6.67 26.77
C TRP A 321 -15.56 5.77 27.86
N GLN A 322 -15.03 4.56 28.01
CA GLN A 322 -15.61 3.49 28.82
C GLN A 322 -15.39 3.70 30.32
N HIS A 323 -16.34 3.24 31.14
CA HIS A 323 -16.19 3.24 32.59
C HIS A 323 -15.19 2.17 33.06
N THR A 324 -14.10 2.63 33.68
CA THR A 324 -12.99 1.80 34.11
C THR A 324 -12.67 2.01 35.59
N SER A 325 -12.16 0.98 36.26
CA SER A 325 -11.57 1.12 37.59
C SER A 325 -10.21 1.82 37.55
N SER A 326 -9.69 2.19 38.73
CA SER A 326 -8.34 2.75 38.89
C SER A 326 -7.21 1.82 38.43
N LYS A 327 -7.50 0.53 38.23
CA LYS A 327 -6.55 -0.47 37.71
C LYS A 327 -6.62 -0.63 36.19
N SER A 328 -7.30 0.27 35.47
CA SER A 328 -7.54 0.14 34.02
C SER A 328 -8.24 -1.17 33.68
N ARG A 329 -9.28 -1.51 34.44
CA ARG A 329 -10.19 -2.64 34.13
C ARG A 329 -11.57 -2.15 33.80
N MET A 330 -12.25 -2.78 32.84
CA MET A 330 -13.65 -2.49 32.53
C MET A 330 -14.51 -2.69 33.77
N ALA A 331 -15.16 -1.62 34.23
CA ALA A 331 -16.04 -1.65 35.40
C ALA A 331 -17.50 -1.89 35.01
N THR A 332 -17.94 -1.35 33.88
CA THR A 332 -19.25 -1.59 33.26
C THR A 332 -19.13 -1.48 31.73
N PHE A 333 -20.16 -1.86 30.98
CA PHE A 333 -20.20 -1.67 29.53
C PHE A 333 -20.39 -0.20 29.10
N ASP A 334 -20.85 0.65 30.01
CA ASP A 334 -21.31 2.00 29.73
C ASP A 334 -20.17 3.04 29.77
N VAL A 335 -20.49 4.28 29.38
CA VAL A 335 -19.59 5.44 29.42
C VAL A 335 -19.14 5.78 30.84
N HIS A 336 -17.94 6.37 30.95
CA HIS A 336 -17.39 6.81 32.23
C HIS A 336 -18.24 7.94 32.83
N PRO A 337 -18.83 7.78 34.03
CA PRO A 337 -19.83 8.70 34.57
C PRO A 337 -19.30 10.12 34.81
N THR A 338 -18.02 10.29 35.13
CA THR A 338 -17.40 11.62 35.27
C THR A 338 -17.17 12.32 33.91
N LYS A 339 -16.92 11.57 32.84
CA LYS A 339 -16.63 12.13 31.51
C LYS A 339 -17.91 12.39 30.71
N PHE A 340 -18.96 11.63 31.01
CA PHE A 340 -20.30 11.70 30.41
C PHE A 340 -21.37 11.76 31.53
N PRO A 341 -21.43 12.88 32.28
CA PRO A 341 -22.30 12.97 33.45
C PRO A 341 -23.78 12.87 33.09
N ASN A 342 -24.49 12.01 33.83
CA ASN A 342 -25.94 11.75 33.67
C ASN A 342 -26.36 11.25 32.28
N LEU A 343 -25.45 10.64 31.53
CA LEU A 343 -25.73 10.06 30.22
C LEU A 343 -25.28 8.60 30.17
N THR A 344 -26.05 7.80 29.45
CA THR A 344 -25.66 6.47 28.98
C THR A 344 -25.04 6.53 27.59
N LEU A 345 -24.32 5.48 27.17
CA LEU A 345 -23.78 5.35 25.83
C LEU A 345 -24.87 5.49 24.77
N LYS A 346 -26.03 4.89 25.01
CA LYS A 346 -27.20 4.99 24.13
C LYS A 346 -27.63 6.43 23.93
N GLU A 347 -27.70 7.23 24.99
CA GLU A 347 -28.04 8.65 24.90
C GLU A 347 -26.95 9.46 24.20
N VAL A 348 -25.68 9.18 24.48
CA VAL A 348 -24.53 9.82 23.81
C VAL A 348 -24.59 9.58 22.30
N VAL A 349 -24.72 8.32 21.87
CA VAL A 349 -24.78 7.96 20.45
C VAL A 349 -26.05 8.52 19.78
N ALA A 350 -27.18 8.51 20.49
CA ALA A 350 -28.42 9.12 19.99
C ALA A 350 -28.27 10.63 19.74
N ILE A 351 -27.61 11.36 20.65
CA ILE A 351 -27.34 12.80 20.47
C ILE A 351 -26.38 13.00 19.29
N ILE A 352 -25.29 12.23 19.20
CA ILE A 352 -24.32 12.31 18.09
C ILE A 352 -25.02 12.13 16.74
N LYS A 353 -25.78 11.05 16.56
CA LYS A 353 -26.47 10.75 15.30
C LYS A 353 -27.57 11.78 14.99
N LYS A 354 -28.28 12.28 16.00
CA LYS A 354 -29.33 13.31 15.83
C LYS A 354 -28.75 14.65 15.37
N GLU A 355 -27.67 15.10 16.00
CA GLU A 355 -27.05 16.39 15.69
C GLU A 355 -26.16 16.36 14.45
N ASN A 356 -25.71 15.17 14.04
CA ASN A 356 -24.79 14.96 12.93
C ASN A 356 -25.34 13.90 11.97
N PRO A 357 -26.48 14.17 11.29
CA PRO A 357 -27.13 13.21 10.40
C PRO A 357 -26.29 12.81 9.18
N PHE A 358 -25.17 13.50 8.94
CA PHE A 358 -24.19 13.14 7.93
C PHE A 358 -23.36 11.90 8.31
N LEU A 359 -23.28 11.54 9.60
CA LEU A 359 -22.61 10.32 10.06
C LEU A 359 -23.48 9.10 9.75
N SER A 360 -22.97 8.22 8.89
CA SER A 360 -23.55 6.91 8.60
C SER A 360 -23.27 5.90 9.71
N HIS A 361 -22.11 6.00 10.37
CA HIS A 361 -21.69 5.04 11.39
C HIS A 361 -21.01 5.69 12.61
N VAL A 362 -21.26 5.18 13.81
CA VAL A 362 -20.58 5.52 15.06
C VAL A 362 -20.08 4.23 15.68
N GLY A 363 -18.77 4.15 15.90
CA GLY A 363 -18.11 2.99 16.50
C GLY A 363 -17.38 3.36 17.78
N VAL A 364 -17.08 2.34 18.59
CA VAL A 364 -16.34 2.49 19.85
C VAL A 364 -15.13 1.58 19.90
N TRP A 365 -14.14 1.99 20.67
CA TRP A 365 -12.93 1.21 20.93
C TRP A 365 -13.06 0.33 22.19
N HIS A 366 -12.46 -0.86 22.18
CA HIS A 366 -12.19 -1.66 23.38
C HIS A 366 -10.98 -2.59 23.14
N THR A 367 -10.42 -3.22 24.19
CA THR A 367 -9.39 -4.27 24.00
C THR A 367 -10.01 -5.66 23.89
N LEU A 368 -9.25 -6.66 23.43
CA LEU A 368 -9.71 -8.05 23.40
C LEU A 368 -10.03 -8.60 24.81
N CYS A 369 -9.43 -8.11 25.88
CA CYS A 369 -9.79 -8.51 27.25
C CYS A 369 -10.78 -7.55 27.91
N GLY A 370 -11.42 -6.67 27.15
CA GLY A 370 -12.39 -5.69 27.62
C GLY A 370 -11.79 -4.29 27.74
N TYR A 371 -10.80 -4.10 28.61
CA TYR A 371 -9.99 -2.88 28.67
C TYR A 371 -8.50 -3.26 28.90
N TRP A 372 -7.57 -2.30 28.98
CA TRP A 372 -6.12 -2.58 29.01
C TRP A 372 -5.67 -3.67 29.99
N ASN A 373 -6.18 -3.70 31.23
CA ASN A 373 -5.87 -4.73 32.23
C ASN A 373 -7.03 -5.71 32.48
N GLY A 374 -7.97 -5.80 31.54
CA GLY A 374 -9.06 -6.76 31.59
C GLY A 374 -10.38 -6.25 32.19
N ILE A 375 -11.15 -7.14 32.80
CA ILE A 375 -12.48 -6.91 33.36
C ILE A 375 -12.43 -6.93 34.90
N CYS A 376 -13.20 -6.05 35.55
CA CYS A 376 -13.34 -6.07 37.01
C CYS A 376 -14.02 -7.36 37.48
N ALA A 377 -13.41 -8.08 38.44
CA ALA A 377 -13.94 -9.35 38.96
C ALA A 377 -15.37 -9.20 39.51
N SER A 378 -15.64 -8.15 40.29
CA SER A 378 -16.99 -7.89 40.84
C SER A 378 -18.06 -7.71 39.76
N PHE A 379 -17.71 -7.08 38.63
CA PHE A 379 -18.62 -6.93 37.50
C PHE A 379 -18.85 -8.29 36.82
N ALA A 380 -17.77 -8.99 36.49
CA ALA A 380 -17.84 -10.32 35.88
C ALA A 380 -18.62 -11.34 36.72
N ASP A 381 -18.39 -11.39 38.03
CA ASP A 381 -19.12 -12.24 38.98
C ASP A 381 -20.61 -11.90 38.96
N SER A 382 -20.97 -10.62 39.03
CA SER A 382 -22.37 -10.18 39.05
C SER A 382 -23.16 -10.54 37.79
N GLN A 383 -22.46 -10.74 36.66
CA GLN A 383 -23.05 -11.14 35.39
C GLN A 383 -22.90 -12.65 35.10
N GLY A 384 -22.22 -13.39 35.97
CA GLY A 384 -21.99 -14.84 35.81
C GLY A 384 -20.94 -15.22 34.76
N TYR A 385 -19.96 -14.35 34.48
CA TYR A 385 -18.91 -14.63 33.48
C TYR A 385 -17.74 -15.48 33.98
N ASP A 386 -17.69 -15.81 35.28
CA ASP A 386 -16.62 -16.58 35.95
C ASP A 386 -15.22 -15.94 35.77
N PRO A 387 -14.89 -14.89 36.58
CA PRO A 387 -13.64 -14.16 36.46
C PRO A 387 -12.42 -14.97 36.89
N ILE A 388 -11.30 -14.71 36.23
CA ILE A 388 -9.97 -15.17 36.62
C ILE A 388 -9.04 -13.96 36.64
N ASP A 389 -8.19 -13.86 37.66
CA ASP A 389 -7.08 -12.91 37.66
C ASP A 389 -5.78 -13.64 37.31
N VAL A 390 -5.09 -13.16 36.27
CA VAL A 390 -3.88 -13.78 35.74
C VAL A 390 -2.75 -12.76 35.75
N THR A 391 -1.61 -13.14 36.32
CA THR A 391 -0.39 -12.34 36.18
C THR A 391 0.26 -12.66 34.84
N ASN A 392 0.37 -11.67 33.96
CA ASN A 392 1.08 -11.84 32.70
C ASN A 392 2.60 -11.97 32.94
N ASN A 393 3.33 -12.36 31.91
CA ASN A 393 4.78 -12.57 31.97
C ASN A 393 5.58 -11.28 32.24
N GLN A 394 4.92 -10.12 32.21
CA GLN A 394 5.48 -8.81 32.55
C GLN A 394 5.13 -8.36 33.98
N GLY A 395 4.40 -9.19 34.75
CA GLY A 395 4.01 -8.91 36.13
C GLY A 395 2.71 -8.10 36.29
N ALA A 396 2.01 -7.77 35.21
CA ALA A 396 0.73 -7.07 35.27
C ALA A 396 -0.42 -8.05 35.55
N SER A 397 -1.37 -7.63 36.38
CA SER A 397 -2.54 -8.43 36.80
C SER A 397 -3.71 -8.15 35.85
N ILE A 398 -4.06 -9.15 35.05
CA ILE A 398 -5.06 -9.10 33.97
C ILE A 398 -6.33 -9.83 34.40
N GLY A 399 -7.46 -9.12 34.41
CA GLY A 399 -8.78 -9.71 34.67
C GLY A 399 -9.39 -10.34 33.43
N LEU A 400 -9.48 -11.66 33.38
CA LEU A 400 -10.12 -12.42 32.31
C LEU A 400 -11.44 -13.06 32.81
N VAL A 401 -12.19 -13.65 31.89
CA VAL A 401 -13.42 -14.42 32.16
C VAL A 401 -13.35 -15.77 31.45
N LYS A 402 -13.86 -16.83 32.08
CA LYS A 402 -13.93 -18.16 31.45
C LYS A 402 -15.03 -18.23 30.38
N HIS A 403 -16.13 -17.53 30.61
CA HIS A 403 -17.30 -17.47 29.72
C HIS A 403 -17.22 -16.26 28.78
N ALA A 404 -16.16 -16.19 27.97
CA ALA A 404 -15.93 -15.08 27.03
C ALA A 404 -17.03 -14.97 25.96
N ASP A 405 -17.66 -16.08 25.60
CA ASP A 405 -18.81 -16.14 24.68
C ASP A 405 -20.05 -15.43 25.26
N LEU A 406 -20.39 -15.68 26.52
CA LEU A 406 -21.48 -14.96 27.22
C LEU A 406 -21.14 -13.47 27.36
N PHE A 407 -19.92 -13.16 27.80
CA PHE A 407 -19.46 -11.77 27.96
C PHE A 407 -19.61 -10.96 26.66
N TYR A 408 -19.17 -11.50 25.52
CA TYR A 408 -19.25 -10.78 24.25
C TYR A 408 -20.66 -10.73 23.66
N ASP A 409 -21.47 -11.77 23.85
CA ASP A 409 -22.87 -11.75 23.47
C ASP A 409 -23.60 -10.60 24.18
N ASP A 410 -23.45 -10.50 25.51
CA ASP A 410 -24.06 -9.43 26.30
C ASP A 410 -23.49 -8.05 25.97
N PHE A 411 -22.16 -7.94 25.85
CA PHE A 411 -21.52 -6.66 25.55
C PHE A 411 -21.94 -6.13 24.17
N TYR A 412 -21.98 -6.98 23.13
CA TYR A 412 -22.29 -6.52 21.79
C TYR A 412 -23.79 -6.32 21.58
N LYS A 413 -24.66 -7.07 22.28
CA LYS A 413 -26.09 -6.73 22.40
C LYS A 413 -26.29 -5.36 23.03
N PHE A 414 -25.53 -5.03 24.08
CA PHE A 414 -25.56 -3.69 24.69
C PHE A 414 -25.10 -2.60 23.71
N LEU A 415 -24.02 -2.83 22.95
CA LEU A 415 -23.53 -1.90 21.93
C LEU A 415 -24.57 -1.68 20.81
N HIS A 416 -25.14 -2.75 20.28
CA HIS A 416 -26.21 -2.69 19.27
C HIS A 416 -27.46 -1.97 19.82
N ALA A 417 -27.88 -2.26 21.06
CA ALA A 417 -28.99 -1.57 21.71
C ALA A 417 -28.70 -0.07 21.99
N SER A 418 -27.42 0.30 22.04
CA SER A 418 -26.91 1.68 22.12
C SER A 418 -26.72 2.33 20.75
N ASN A 419 -27.10 1.65 19.67
CA ASN A 419 -26.99 2.11 18.28
C ASN A 419 -25.54 2.33 17.82
N VAL A 420 -24.59 1.57 18.37
CA VAL A 420 -23.20 1.49 17.88
C VAL A 420 -23.16 0.58 16.65
N ASP A 421 -22.45 1.01 15.61
CA ASP A 421 -22.46 0.35 14.30
C ASP A 421 -21.25 -0.56 14.05
N PHE A 422 -20.13 -0.32 14.74
CA PHE A 422 -18.89 -1.07 14.59
C PHE A 422 -17.96 -0.91 15.80
N VAL A 423 -16.89 -1.70 15.85
CA VAL A 423 -15.89 -1.64 16.92
C VAL A 423 -14.45 -1.61 16.38
N LYS A 424 -13.56 -0.92 17.10
CA LYS A 424 -12.11 -1.09 17.00
C LYS A 424 -11.64 -1.92 18.18
N VAL A 425 -10.99 -3.06 17.92
CA VAL A 425 -10.56 -4.01 18.95
C VAL A 425 -9.04 -4.01 19.05
N ASP A 426 -8.51 -3.57 20.19
CA ASP A 426 -7.07 -3.47 20.46
C ASP A 426 -6.53 -4.62 21.32
N ASN A 427 -5.22 -4.58 21.54
CA ASN A 427 -4.46 -5.49 22.39
C ASN A 427 -4.67 -6.99 22.08
N GLN A 428 -4.90 -7.31 20.81
CA GLN A 428 -5.29 -8.65 20.38
C GLN A 428 -4.15 -9.67 20.47
N GLY A 429 -2.90 -9.26 20.23
CA GLY A 429 -1.71 -10.11 20.33
C GLY A 429 -1.22 -10.36 21.75
N ASP A 430 -1.68 -9.58 22.73
CA ASP A 430 -1.12 -9.55 24.10
C ASP A 430 -1.40 -10.80 24.93
N PHE A 431 -2.33 -11.63 24.47
CA PHE A 431 -2.54 -12.96 25.03
C PHE A 431 -1.27 -13.83 24.97
N LEU A 432 -0.34 -13.59 24.04
CA LEU A 432 0.98 -14.26 24.02
C LEU A 432 1.86 -13.94 25.24
N ASN A 433 1.55 -12.87 25.98
CA ASN A 433 2.22 -12.56 27.24
C ASN A 433 1.55 -13.23 28.45
N LEU A 434 0.49 -14.01 28.27
CA LEU A 434 -0.13 -14.76 29.36
C LEU A 434 0.65 -16.07 29.64
N PRO A 435 0.48 -16.66 30.83
CA PRO A 435 1.00 -18.00 31.13
C PRO A 435 0.39 -19.07 30.20
N ASP A 436 1.17 -20.12 29.88
CA ASP A 436 0.79 -21.17 28.92
C ASP A 436 -0.60 -21.78 29.16
N HIS A 437 -0.97 -22.02 30.42
CA HIS A 437 -2.28 -22.60 30.78
C HIS A 437 -3.49 -21.71 30.43
N CYS A 438 -3.27 -20.42 30.15
CA CYS A 438 -4.30 -19.47 29.75
C CYS A 438 -4.42 -19.29 28.23
N MET A 439 -3.51 -19.84 27.43
CA MET A 439 -3.46 -19.61 25.97
C MET A 439 -4.74 -20.06 25.24
N HIS A 440 -5.40 -21.11 25.73
CA HIS A 440 -6.67 -21.60 25.20
C HIS A 440 -7.79 -20.54 25.27
N LEU A 441 -7.72 -19.59 26.23
CA LEU A 441 -8.66 -18.48 26.33
C LEU A 441 -8.54 -17.54 25.14
N TRP A 442 -7.35 -17.38 24.55
CA TRP A 442 -7.15 -16.47 23.42
C TRP A 442 -8.07 -16.83 22.25
N ASN A 443 -8.07 -18.11 21.87
CA ASN A 443 -8.95 -18.62 20.81
C ASN A 443 -10.43 -18.43 21.17
N LYS A 444 -10.82 -18.65 22.44
CA LYS A 444 -12.21 -18.44 22.92
C LYS A 444 -12.63 -16.98 22.77
N TYR A 445 -11.82 -16.05 23.28
CA TYR A 445 -12.08 -14.61 23.19
C TYR A 445 -12.19 -14.14 21.74
N ARG A 446 -11.26 -14.55 20.88
CA ARG A 446 -11.28 -14.19 19.46
C ARG A 446 -12.52 -14.72 18.74
N LYS A 447 -12.84 -16.00 18.91
CA LYS A 447 -14.05 -16.61 18.32
C LYS A 447 -15.33 -15.94 18.83
N ALA A 448 -15.36 -15.53 20.10
CA ALA A 448 -16.48 -14.81 20.70
C ALA A 448 -16.66 -13.41 20.10
N VAL A 449 -15.59 -12.62 19.94
CA VAL A 449 -15.63 -11.32 19.24
C VAL A 449 -16.16 -11.46 17.83
N VAL A 450 -15.63 -12.41 17.07
CA VAL A 450 -16.04 -12.63 15.67
C VAL A 450 -17.52 -12.98 15.58
N LYS A 451 -17.95 -13.95 16.40
CA LYS A 451 -19.37 -14.36 16.44
C LYS A 451 -20.28 -13.18 16.82
N ALA A 452 -19.97 -12.50 17.91
CA ALA A 452 -20.79 -11.40 18.41
C ALA A 452 -20.83 -10.22 17.43
N SER A 453 -19.72 -9.92 16.75
CA SER A 453 -19.68 -8.89 15.71
C SER A 453 -20.53 -9.27 14.50
N ASP A 454 -20.44 -10.51 14.01
CA ASP A 454 -21.27 -10.95 12.88
C ASP A 454 -22.77 -10.86 13.22
N GLU A 455 -23.14 -11.24 14.45
CA GLU A 455 -24.54 -11.29 14.91
C GLU A 455 -25.13 -9.91 15.23
N GLN A 456 -24.34 -8.98 15.78
CA GLN A 456 -24.84 -7.70 16.31
C GLN A 456 -24.38 -6.47 15.52
N LEU A 457 -23.26 -6.55 14.80
CA LEU A 457 -22.60 -5.41 14.16
C LEU A 457 -22.27 -5.67 12.67
N GLU A 458 -22.90 -6.68 12.07
CA GLU A 458 -22.69 -7.09 10.68
C GLU A 458 -21.21 -7.37 10.33
N GLY A 459 -20.42 -7.85 11.29
CA GLY A 459 -19.00 -8.17 11.10
C GLY A 459 -18.08 -6.94 10.97
N ARG A 460 -18.59 -5.72 11.28
CA ARG A 460 -17.81 -4.48 11.22
C ARG A 460 -16.83 -4.37 12.39
N VAL A 461 -15.61 -4.88 12.17
CA VAL A 461 -14.49 -4.81 13.12
C VAL A 461 -13.24 -4.25 12.46
N ILE A 462 -12.61 -3.29 13.15
CA ILE A 462 -11.20 -2.91 12.92
C ILE A 462 -10.36 -3.71 13.91
N HIS A 463 -9.67 -4.74 13.41
CA HIS A 463 -8.73 -5.51 14.20
C HIS A 463 -7.39 -4.80 14.29
N CYS A 464 -7.07 -4.39 15.50
CA CYS A 464 -5.86 -3.66 15.81
C CYS A 464 -5.01 -4.48 16.79
N MET A 465 -3.68 -4.33 16.70
CA MET A 465 -2.70 -5.12 17.46
C MET A 465 -2.84 -6.63 17.23
N SER A 466 -3.35 -7.03 16.05
CA SER A 466 -3.64 -8.40 15.65
C SER A 466 -2.64 -8.96 14.62
N LEU A 467 -1.59 -8.21 14.29
CA LEU A 467 -0.60 -8.57 13.28
C LEU A 467 0.41 -9.58 13.84
N THR A 468 -0.12 -10.68 14.38
CA THR A 468 0.63 -11.77 15.00
C THR A 468 0.55 -12.99 14.08
N PRO A 469 1.67 -13.69 13.78
CA PRO A 469 1.67 -14.79 12.81
C PRO A 469 0.70 -15.93 13.11
N TYR A 470 0.53 -16.30 14.38
CA TYR A 470 -0.49 -17.29 14.78
C TYR A 470 -1.90 -16.90 14.32
N ILE A 471 -2.25 -15.61 14.37
CA ILE A 471 -3.52 -15.09 13.84
C ILE A 471 -3.51 -15.10 12.31
N LEU A 472 -2.43 -14.63 11.68
CA LEU A 472 -2.31 -14.50 10.22
C LEU A 472 -2.30 -15.84 9.47
N PHE A 473 -1.94 -16.94 10.11
CA PHE A 473 -2.06 -18.27 9.54
C PHE A 473 -3.42 -18.92 9.79
N ASN A 474 -4.25 -18.32 10.64
CA ASN A 474 -5.58 -18.81 11.03
C ASN A 474 -6.67 -17.75 10.84
N PRO A 475 -7.03 -17.39 9.59
CA PRO A 475 -8.03 -16.36 9.27
C PRO A 475 -9.35 -16.46 10.05
N VAL A 476 -9.80 -17.68 10.34
CA VAL A 476 -11.03 -17.97 11.09
C VAL A 476 -11.03 -17.43 12.53
N LEU A 477 -9.86 -17.16 13.11
CA LEU A 477 -9.74 -16.51 14.42
C LEU A 477 -10.01 -15.02 14.36
N SER A 478 -10.23 -14.47 13.18
CA SER A 478 -10.39 -13.03 13.03
C SER A 478 -11.65 -12.67 12.28
N CYS A 479 -12.03 -13.46 11.27
CA CYS A 479 -13.08 -13.02 10.37
C CYS A 479 -13.87 -14.21 9.80
N ARG A 480 -15.20 -14.08 9.71
CA ARG A 480 -16.05 -14.94 8.85
C ARG A 480 -16.36 -14.27 7.51
N THR A 481 -16.23 -12.95 7.47
CA THR A 481 -16.38 -12.09 6.28
C THR A 481 -15.16 -11.19 6.16
N LYS A 482 -15.05 -10.36 5.10
CA LYS A 482 -13.95 -9.40 5.00
C LYS A 482 -14.01 -8.38 6.15
N CYS A 483 -12.90 -8.24 6.85
CA CYS A 483 -12.70 -7.38 8.02
C CYS A 483 -11.51 -6.44 7.79
N THR A 484 -11.30 -5.48 8.69
CA THR A 484 -10.20 -4.52 8.60
C THR A 484 -9.07 -4.91 9.56
N PHE A 485 -7.81 -4.83 9.12
CA PHE A 485 -6.61 -5.20 9.90
C PHE A 485 -5.59 -4.08 9.90
N ARG A 486 -5.29 -3.53 11.07
CA ARG A 486 -4.27 -2.49 11.22
C ARG A 486 -2.87 -3.09 11.05
N SER A 487 -2.05 -2.47 10.21
CA SER A 487 -0.83 -3.07 9.67
C SER A 487 0.50 -2.40 10.04
N SER A 488 0.47 -1.51 11.03
CA SER A 488 1.65 -0.87 11.62
C SER A 488 1.41 -0.56 13.10
N ASP A 489 2.43 -0.09 13.82
CA ASP A 489 2.18 0.62 15.06
C ASP A 489 1.51 2.00 14.80
N ASP A 490 1.32 2.77 15.86
CA ASP A 490 0.51 3.99 15.85
C ASP A 490 1.13 5.08 14.97
N PHE A 491 0.28 5.93 14.42
CA PHE A 491 0.70 7.19 13.82
C PHE A 491 1.15 8.20 14.91
N PHE A 492 2.44 8.54 14.92
CA PHE A 492 3.05 9.49 15.86
C PHE A 492 3.32 10.86 15.21
N PRO A 493 2.37 11.82 15.24
CA PRO A 493 2.50 13.08 14.48
C PRO A 493 3.72 13.93 14.86
N ASN A 494 4.18 13.83 16.10
CA ASN A 494 5.26 14.67 16.62
C ASN A 494 6.66 14.06 16.46
N VAL A 495 6.79 12.88 15.82
CA VAL A 495 8.06 12.18 15.65
C VAL A 495 8.39 12.12 14.16
N ILE A 496 9.31 12.99 13.70
CA ILE A 496 9.63 13.15 12.27
C ILE A 496 10.00 11.82 11.60
N ASP A 497 10.90 11.06 12.22
CA ASP A 497 11.39 9.78 11.67
C ASP A 497 10.30 8.70 11.62
N SER A 498 9.19 8.89 12.35
CA SER A 498 8.06 7.97 12.30
C SER A 498 7.28 8.07 10.99
N HIS A 499 7.27 9.21 10.29
CA HIS A 499 6.44 9.36 9.08
C HIS A 499 6.90 8.46 7.93
N PRO A 500 8.20 8.47 7.52
CA PRO A 500 8.66 7.54 6.50
C PRO A 500 8.62 6.09 6.99
N TRP A 501 8.95 5.85 8.26
CA TRP A 501 8.88 4.52 8.88
C TRP A 501 7.47 3.92 8.80
N HIS A 502 6.45 4.71 9.13
CA HIS A 502 5.04 4.30 9.10
C HIS A 502 4.61 3.86 7.70
N ILE A 503 4.97 4.61 6.66
CA ILE A 503 4.68 4.22 5.28
C ILE A 503 5.46 2.96 4.91
N TYR A 504 6.73 2.87 5.28
CA TYR A 504 7.57 1.72 4.97
C TYR A 504 7.03 0.42 5.58
N VAL A 505 6.67 0.43 6.87
CA VAL A 505 6.10 -0.73 7.57
C VAL A 505 4.82 -1.20 6.88
N ASN A 506 3.90 -0.27 6.58
CA ASN A 506 2.65 -0.60 5.90
C ASN A 506 2.88 -1.11 4.47
N ALA A 507 3.83 -0.52 3.72
CA ALA A 507 4.19 -0.93 2.38
C ALA A 507 4.71 -2.37 2.33
N ILE A 508 5.62 -2.73 3.24
CA ILE A 508 6.16 -4.08 3.31
C ILE A 508 5.10 -5.07 3.80
N ASN A 509 4.33 -4.73 4.84
CA ASN A 509 3.25 -5.58 5.32
C ASN A 509 2.15 -5.84 4.27
N ALA A 510 1.99 -4.95 3.29
CA ALA A 510 1.07 -5.15 2.16
C ALA A 510 1.38 -6.40 1.33
N LEU A 511 2.66 -6.83 1.21
CA LEU A 511 3.03 -8.05 0.49
C LEU A 511 2.37 -9.31 1.08
N TRP A 512 2.20 -9.35 2.40
CA TRP A 512 1.48 -10.43 3.09
C TRP A 512 -0.02 -10.16 3.11
N LEU A 513 -0.44 -8.99 3.59
CA LEU A 513 -1.86 -8.74 3.89
C LEU A 513 -2.75 -8.71 2.66
N ARG A 514 -2.21 -8.39 1.48
CA ARG A 514 -2.94 -8.53 0.21
C ARG A 514 -3.30 -9.98 -0.15
N CYS A 515 -2.63 -10.96 0.47
CA CYS A 515 -2.85 -12.40 0.28
C CYS A 515 -3.73 -13.00 1.40
N TYR A 516 -4.15 -12.17 2.35
CA TYR A 516 -4.97 -12.54 3.50
C TYR A 516 -6.36 -11.90 3.32
N PRO A 517 -7.46 -12.53 3.79
CA PRO A 517 -8.82 -12.08 3.44
C PRO A 517 -9.28 -10.86 4.26
N VAL A 518 -8.48 -9.79 4.27
CA VAL A 518 -8.70 -8.57 5.05
C VAL A 518 -8.43 -7.33 4.21
N ILE A 519 -8.96 -6.20 4.67
CA ILE A 519 -8.56 -4.88 4.19
C ILE A 519 -7.49 -4.33 5.13
N GLN A 520 -6.38 -3.90 4.55
CA GLN A 520 -5.26 -3.34 5.29
C GLN A 520 -5.60 -1.92 5.78
N ASP A 521 -5.45 -1.65 7.07
CA ASP A 521 -5.63 -0.35 7.70
C ASP A 521 -4.28 0.27 8.06
N TRP A 522 -4.03 1.45 7.49
CA TRP A 522 -2.77 2.20 7.60
C TRP A 522 -2.81 3.19 8.76
N ASP A 523 -3.80 3.09 9.64
CA ASP A 523 -4.02 3.99 10.76
C ASP A 523 -4.39 5.42 10.33
N MET A 524 -4.92 6.16 11.29
CA MET A 524 -5.27 7.57 11.15
C MET A 524 -4.06 8.46 10.78
N PHE A 525 -4.36 9.68 10.35
CA PHE A 525 -3.37 10.74 10.19
C PHE A 525 -3.99 12.12 10.47
N GLN A 526 -3.15 13.16 10.53
CA GLN A 526 -3.60 14.55 10.64
C GLN A 526 -3.50 15.26 9.28
N SER A 527 -4.59 15.86 8.83
CA SER A 527 -4.71 16.58 7.57
C SER A 527 -4.01 17.95 7.64
N ASP A 528 -4.17 18.66 8.75
CA ASP A 528 -3.43 19.89 9.06
C ASP A 528 -2.09 19.55 9.73
N HIS A 529 -1.15 19.05 8.92
CA HIS A 529 0.19 18.67 9.38
C HIS A 529 1.22 18.88 8.26
N ALA A 530 2.49 19.08 8.60
CA ALA A 530 3.58 19.20 7.62
C ALA A 530 3.70 17.94 6.73
N PHE A 531 3.37 16.77 7.29
CA PHE A 531 3.27 15.49 6.58
C PHE A 531 1.83 15.15 6.14
N GLY A 532 0.92 16.12 6.10
CA GLY A 532 -0.49 15.90 5.74
C GLY A 532 -0.63 15.30 4.33
N GLU A 533 -0.07 15.96 3.30
CA GLU A 533 -0.08 15.44 1.92
C GLU A 533 0.72 14.13 1.79
N TYR A 534 1.81 14.00 2.55
CA TYR A 534 2.63 12.79 2.61
C TYR A 534 1.81 11.57 3.04
N HIS A 535 1.01 11.72 4.11
CA HIS A 535 0.13 10.64 4.57
C HIS A 535 -1.12 10.48 3.70
N ALA A 536 -1.81 11.56 3.33
CA ALA A 536 -3.01 11.50 2.51
C ALA A 536 -2.75 10.78 1.17
N SER A 537 -1.65 11.10 0.48
CA SER A 537 -1.27 10.43 -0.79
C SER A 537 -1.03 8.94 -0.60
N SER A 538 -0.39 8.54 0.51
CA SER A 538 -0.15 7.12 0.83
C SER A 538 -1.44 6.36 1.12
N ARG A 539 -2.43 6.99 1.77
CA ARG A 539 -3.73 6.37 2.05
C ARG A 539 -4.62 6.33 0.79
N ALA A 540 -4.49 7.29 -0.12
CA ALA A 540 -5.21 7.26 -1.40
C ALA A 540 -4.85 6.04 -2.26
N ILE A 541 -3.61 5.54 -2.15
CA ILE A 541 -3.15 4.33 -2.86
C ILE A 541 -3.22 3.04 -2.01
N SER A 542 -3.38 3.15 -0.68
CA SER A 542 -3.33 2.02 0.26
C SER A 542 -4.44 0.99 0.08
N GLY A 543 -5.57 1.43 -0.47
CA GLY A 543 -6.79 0.64 -0.60
C GLY A 543 -7.47 0.27 0.72
N GLY A 544 -7.00 0.83 1.84
CA GLY A 544 -7.60 0.69 3.17
C GLY A 544 -8.69 1.72 3.48
N PRO A 545 -9.30 1.67 4.68
CA PRO A 545 -10.03 2.81 5.20
C PRO A 545 -9.14 4.03 5.34
N ILE A 546 -9.75 5.21 5.30
CA ILE A 546 -9.06 6.49 5.53
C ILE A 546 -9.86 7.23 6.60
N TYR A 547 -9.21 7.57 7.70
CA TYR A 547 -9.79 8.37 8.75
C TYR A 547 -8.76 9.33 9.33
N ILE A 548 -9.20 10.54 9.69
CA ILE A 548 -8.34 11.59 10.24
C ILE A 548 -8.47 11.66 11.76
N THR A 549 -7.51 12.32 12.40
CA THR A 549 -7.49 12.56 13.86
C THR A 549 -7.00 13.98 14.18
N ASP A 550 -7.46 14.94 13.38
CA ASP A 550 -7.10 16.34 13.46
C ASP A 550 -7.36 16.95 14.83
N ASN A 551 -6.63 17.99 15.22
CA ASN A 551 -7.02 18.73 16.42
C ASN A 551 -8.22 19.65 16.12
N LEU A 552 -8.97 20.01 17.16
CA LEU A 552 -10.07 20.97 17.03
C LEU A 552 -9.59 22.27 16.36
N GLY A 553 -10.28 22.72 15.31
CA GLY A 553 -9.97 23.92 14.53
C GLY A 553 -8.75 23.79 13.61
N LYS A 554 -8.18 22.59 13.47
CA LYS A 554 -6.96 22.32 12.68
C LYS A 554 -7.24 21.29 11.59
N HIS A 555 -7.88 21.76 10.52
CA HIS A 555 -8.29 20.94 9.38
C HIS A 555 -7.76 21.51 8.08
N SER A 556 -7.18 20.67 7.24
CA SER A 556 -6.85 21.04 5.85
C SER A 556 -7.99 20.63 4.93
N LEU A 557 -8.96 21.52 4.74
CA LEU A 557 -10.11 21.26 3.85
C LEU A 557 -9.68 20.93 2.41
N PRO A 558 -8.71 21.64 1.78
CA PRO A 558 -8.27 21.29 0.44
C PRO A 558 -7.70 19.88 0.34
N LEU A 559 -7.01 19.41 1.39
CA LEU A 559 -6.44 18.06 1.43
C LEU A 559 -7.53 17.00 1.60
N ILE A 560 -8.51 17.26 2.47
CA ILE A 560 -9.67 16.39 2.69
C ILE A 560 -10.50 16.27 1.41
N GLU A 561 -10.77 17.40 0.74
CA GLU A 561 -11.49 17.44 -0.54
C GLU A 561 -10.75 16.73 -1.67
N ALA A 562 -9.41 16.63 -1.61
CA ALA A 562 -8.63 15.88 -2.59
C ALA A 562 -8.77 14.34 -2.45
N LEU A 563 -9.27 13.84 -1.30
CA LEU A 563 -9.47 12.41 -1.04
C LEU A 563 -10.87 11.92 -1.44
N VAL A 564 -11.86 12.81 -1.46
CA VAL A 564 -13.26 12.48 -1.72
C VAL A 564 -13.78 13.04 -3.03
N ALA A 565 -14.75 12.37 -3.64
CA ALA A 565 -15.49 12.88 -4.78
C ALA A 565 -16.98 12.51 -4.68
N ILE A 566 -17.81 13.14 -5.50
CA ILE A 566 -19.27 13.00 -5.42
C ILE A 566 -19.74 11.90 -6.37
N SER A 567 -20.35 10.85 -5.83
CA SER A 567 -21.08 9.81 -6.56
C SER A 567 -22.55 10.20 -6.71
N LYS A 568 -23.20 9.78 -7.80
CA LYS A 568 -24.64 9.99 -8.03
C LYS A 568 -25.50 9.33 -6.94
N SER A 569 -25.22 8.08 -6.60
CA SER A 569 -26.04 7.29 -5.66
C SER A 569 -25.59 7.40 -4.20
N LYS A 570 -24.30 7.57 -3.94
CA LYS A 570 -23.71 7.48 -2.59
C LYS A 570 -23.31 8.83 -1.97
N GLY A 571 -23.33 9.91 -2.74
CA GLY A 571 -22.80 11.20 -2.31
C GLY A 571 -21.26 11.20 -2.20
N PRO A 572 -20.66 11.96 -1.27
CA PRO A 572 -19.22 12.00 -1.06
C PRO A 572 -18.64 10.64 -0.63
N THR A 573 -17.75 10.07 -1.44
CA THR A 573 -17.03 8.83 -1.12
C THR A 573 -15.54 8.97 -1.43
N LEU A 574 -14.72 8.09 -0.87
CA LEU A 574 -13.27 8.07 -1.06
C LEU A 574 -12.89 7.53 -2.43
N LEU A 575 -11.98 8.23 -3.11
CA LEU A 575 -11.27 7.70 -4.26
C LEU A 575 -9.99 7.03 -3.79
N ARG A 576 -10.11 5.76 -3.39
CA ARG A 576 -8.96 4.90 -3.03
C ARG A 576 -8.85 3.72 -3.98
N SER A 577 -7.66 3.12 -4.03
CA SER A 577 -7.47 1.86 -4.74
C SER A 577 -8.34 0.73 -4.16
N CYS A 578 -8.70 -0.28 -4.94
CA CYS A 578 -9.49 -1.42 -4.43
C CYS A 578 -8.66 -2.45 -3.66
N GLN A 579 -7.36 -2.48 -3.92
CA GLN A 579 -6.43 -3.48 -3.39
C GLN A 579 -5.28 -2.77 -2.67
N PRO A 580 -4.61 -3.43 -1.71
CA PRO A 580 -3.36 -2.94 -1.17
C PRO A 580 -2.31 -2.68 -2.26
N PRO A 581 -1.44 -1.66 -2.09
CA PRO A 581 -0.42 -1.32 -3.06
C PRO A 581 0.67 -2.39 -3.11
N ILE A 582 1.42 -2.40 -4.21
CA ILE A 582 2.60 -3.21 -4.39
C ILE A 582 3.81 -2.31 -4.13
N PRO A 583 4.62 -2.53 -3.06
CA PRO A 583 5.91 -1.86 -2.97
C PRO A 583 6.77 -2.30 -4.15
N THR A 584 7.52 -1.38 -4.76
CA THR A 584 8.42 -1.71 -5.87
C THR A 584 9.53 -2.66 -5.40
N PHE A 585 10.20 -3.32 -6.35
CA PHE A 585 11.35 -4.16 -6.08
C PHE A 585 12.42 -3.42 -5.25
N ASP A 586 12.71 -2.17 -5.61
CA ASP A 586 13.69 -1.33 -4.93
C ASP A 586 13.27 -0.95 -3.51
N THR A 587 11.96 -0.77 -3.24
CA THR A 587 11.47 -0.56 -1.87
C THR A 587 11.64 -1.81 -1.01
N VAL A 588 11.43 -2.99 -1.59
CA VAL A 588 11.53 -4.27 -0.86
C VAL A 588 12.98 -4.64 -0.56
N PHE A 589 13.87 -4.51 -1.54
CA PHE A 589 15.25 -5.04 -1.47
C PHE A 589 16.34 -3.95 -1.39
N GLY A 590 15.99 -2.67 -1.53
CA GLY A 590 16.93 -1.55 -1.59
C GLY A 590 17.20 -0.84 -0.26
N ASP A 591 16.55 -1.27 0.84
CA ASP A 591 16.68 -0.65 2.16
C ASP A 591 16.55 0.90 2.12
N PRO A 592 15.36 1.41 1.75
CA PRO A 592 15.14 2.85 1.58
C PRO A 592 15.30 3.64 2.88
N MET A 593 15.10 3.00 4.03
CA MET A 593 15.30 3.62 5.35
C MET A 593 16.79 3.76 5.68
N GLY A 594 17.62 2.76 5.38
CA GLY A 594 19.06 2.83 5.63
C GLY A 594 19.85 3.63 4.59
N ASN A 595 19.48 3.54 3.31
CA ASN A 595 20.19 4.22 2.21
C ASN A 595 19.59 5.59 1.85
N GLY A 596 18.48 5.99 2.49
CA GLY A 596 17.82 7.26 2.22
C GLY A 596 17.19 7.37 0.84
N ALA A 597 16.82 6.24 0.23
CA ALA A 597 16.12 6.22 -1.06
C ALA A 597 14.61 6.46 -0.87
N PRO A 598 13.89 7.03 -1.85
CA PRO A 598 12.46 7.21 -1.73
C PRO A 598 11.73 5.85 -1.68
N LEU A 599 10.74 5.74 -0.79
CA LEU A 599 9.79 4.64 -0.81
C LEU A 599 8.97 4.77 -2.08
N SER A 600 8.87 3.71 -2.87
CA SER A 600 8.05 3.69 -4.09
C SER A 600 7.08 2.51 -4.09
N MET A 601 5.84 2.81 -4.47
CA MET A 601 4.75 1.84 -4.50
C MET A 601 3.86 2.13 -5.70
N TYR A 602 3.16 1.10 -6.17
CA TYR A 602 2.19 1.26 -7.25
C TYR A 602 0.92 0.43 -7.03
N ASN A 603 -0.12 0.82 -7.74
CA ASN A 603 -1.40 0.14 -7.81
C ASN A 603 -1.96 0.27 -9.23
N VAL A 604 -3.00 -0.51 -9.53
CA VAL A 604 -3.66 -0.52 -10.83
C VAL A 604 -5.17 -0.41 -10.65
N ASN A 605 -5.77 0.55 -11.34
CA ASN A 605 -7.22 0.70 -11.48
C ASN A 605 -7.64 0.09 -12.82
N ILE A 606 -8.70 -0.74 -12.86
CA ILE A 606 -9.18 -1.41 -14.08
C ILE A 606 -10.59 -0.88 -14.41
N GLU A 607 -10.90 -0.75 -15.71
CA GLU A 607 -12.24 -0.38 -16.16
C GLU A 607 -13.27 -1.46 -15.79
N GLU A 608 -14.23 -1.13 -14.91
CA GLU A 608 -15.23 -2.09 -14.39
C GLU A 608 -16.38 -2.37 -15.37
N LEU A 609 -16.71 -1.43 -16.26
CA LEU A 609 -17.77 -1.60 -17.26
C LEU A 609 -17.23 -2.16 -18.59
N ASP A 610 -15.94 -2.49 -18.66
CA ASP A 610 -15.33 -3.21 -19.76
C ASP A 610 -15.19 -4.70 -19.42
N ASN A 611 -16.04 -5.53 -20.02
CA ASN A 611 -16.04 -6.99 -19.80
C ASN A 611 -14.77 -7.69 -20.33
N THR A 612 -13.84 -6.97 -20.98
CA THR A 612 -12.57 -7.55 -21.44
C THR A 612 -11.48 -7.51 -20.38
N GLY A 613 -11.56 -6.61 -19.40
CA GLY A 613 -10.52 -6.40 -18.38
C GLY A 613 -9.16 -5.98 -18.94
N ARG A 614 -9.13 -5.46 -20.18
CA ARG A 614 -7.88 -5.16 -20.91
C ARG A 614 -7.35 -3.75 -20.68
N LEU A 615 -8.20 -2.82 -20.25
CA LEU A 615 -7.86 -1.43 -20.01
C LEU A 615 -7.69 -1.16 -18.51
N GLY A 616 -6.59 -0.49 -18.17
CA GLY A 616 -6.30 -0.11 -16.80
C GLY A 616 -5.28 1.00 -16.73
N TYR A 617 -5.22 1.61 -15.55
CA TYR A 617 -4.50 2.83 -15.23
C TYR A 617 -3.53 2.54 -14.09
N GLY A 618 -2.27 2.94 -14.26
CA GLY A 618 -1.28 2.87 -13.20
C GLY A 618 -1.44 4.04 -12.24
N VAL A 619 -1.26 3.80 -10.96
CA VAL A 619 -1.05 4.86 -9.96
C VAL A 619 0.20 4.49 -9.19
N CYS A 620 1.19 5.38 -9.15
CA CYS A 620 2.42 5.15 -8.39
C CYS A 620 2.72 6.37 -7.54
N GLY A 621 3.43 6.17 -6.44
CA GLY A 621 3.89 7.25 -5.60
C GLY A 621 5.32 7.05 -5.13
N PHE A 622 5.94 8.16 -4.78
CA PHE A 622 7.26 8.22 -4.19
C PHE A 622 7.20 9.06 -2.91
N TRP A 623 7.74 8.54 -1.80
CA TRP A 623 7.79 9.20 -0.51
C TRP A 623 9.24 9.31 -0.06
N ASN A 624 9.76 10.52 0.03
CA ASN A 624 11.15 10.73 0.40
C ASN A 624 11.36 10.42 1.89
N THR A 625 12.41 9.66 2.20
CA THR A 625 12.75 9.21 3.55
C THR A 625 13.73 10.15 4.26
N THR A 626 14.25 11.16 3.56
CA THR A 626 15.30 12.07 4.06
C THR A 626 14.97 13.53 3.82
N SER A 627 15.77 14.44 4.37
CA SER A 627 15.69 15.88 4.12
C SER A 627 16.29 16.32 2.77
N CYS A 628 16.99 15.43 2.07
CA CYS A 628 17.62 15.75 0.79
C CYS A 628 16.68 15.43 -0.38
N GLU A 629 16.76 16.18 -1.47
CA GLU A 629 15.99 15.89 -2.68
C GLU A 629 16.36 14.50 -3.27
N ARG A 630 15.37 13.80 -3.82
CA ARG A 630 15.51 12.47 -4.43
C ARG A 630 14.80 12.40 -5.78
N LEU A 631 15.18 11.42 -6.60
CA LEU A 631 14.62 11.23 -7.93
C LEU A 631 13.66 10.03 -7.97
N GLY A 632 12.40 10.30 -8.31
CA GLY A 632 11.43 9.28 -8.74
C GLY A 632 11.52 9.07 -10.26
N VAL A 633 11.35 7.82 -10.70
CA VAL A 633 11.37 7.43 -12.12
C VAL A 633 10.10 6.65 -12.43
N VAL A 634 9.27 7.16 -13.34
CA VAL A 634 8.01 6.53 -13.73
C VAL A 634 8.10 6.00 -15.15
N LYS A 635 7.67 4.75 -15.34
CA LYS A 635 7.67 4.02 -16.62
C LYS A 635 6.39 3.21 -16.76
N GLY A 636 5.96 2.93 -17.99
CA GLY A 636 4.80 2.07 -18.24
C GLY A 636 5.03 0.64 -17.76
N SER A 637 6.27 0.13 -17.86
CA SER A 637 6.66 -1.21 -17.37
C SER A 637 6.54 -1.41 -15.85
N MET A 638 6.52 -0.34 -15.03
CA MET A 638 6.49 -0.44 -13.56
C MET A 638 5.24 -1.19 -13.04
N PHE A 639 4.12 -1.09 -13.75
CA PHE A 639 2.82 -1.53 -13.25
C PHE A 639 2.52 -3.02 -13.49
N ASN A 640 3.41 -3.75 -14.16
CA ASN A 640 3.14 -5.11 -14.66
C ASN A 640 1.79 -5.22 -15.40
N LEU A 641 1.39 -4.14 -16.09
CA LEU A 641 0.16 -4.05 -16.87
C LEU A 641 0.53 -3.84 -18.35
N PRO A 642 0.44 -4.87 -19.20
CA PRO A 642 0.98 -4.82 -20.57
C PRO A 642 0.46 -3.65 -21.43
N ILE A 643 -0.74 -3.14 -21.17
CA ILE A 643 -1.30 -2.02 -21.92
C ILE A 643 -0.48 -0.73 -21.73
N LEU A 644 0.14 -0.53 -20.57
CA LEU A 644 0.92 0.67 -20.25
C LEU A 644 2.34 0.61 -20.80
N SER A 645 2.91 -0.58 -20.96
CA SER A 645 4.26 -0.76 -21.49
C SER A 645 4.34 -1.01 -23.00
N LYS A 646 3.22 -1.42 -23.63
CA LYS A 646 3.17 -1.75 -25.06
C LYS A 646 2.45 -0.71 -25.92
N ARG A 647 1.87 0.33 -25.33
CA ARG A 647 1.19 1.43 -26.03
C ARG A 647 1.66 2.76 -25.49
N LEU A 648 1.44 3.82 -26.28
CA LEU A 648 1.62 5.18 -25.80
C LEU A 648 0.74 5.36 -24.56
N SER A 649 1.36 5.76 -23.46
CA SER A 649 0.66 6.16 -22.24
C SER A 649 1.05 7.58 -21.87
N VAL A 650 0.37 8.17 -20.88
CA VAL A 650 0.69 9.50 -20.39
C VAL A 650 0.75 9.48 -18.86
N ALA A 651 1.84 9.97 -18.31
CA ALA A 651 2.01 10.18 -16.88
C ALA A 651 1.56 11.60 -16.51
N TYR A 652 0.81 11.72 -15.41
CA TYR A 652 0.33 12.98 -14.84
C TYR A 652 0.63 13.04 -13.35
N VAL A 653 1.33 14.09 -12.91
CA VAL A 653 1.65 14.30 -11.48
C VAL A 653 0.45 14.91 -10.77
N VAL A 654 -0.03 14.20 -9.76
CA VAL A 654 -1.23 14.56 -8.99
C VAL A 654 -0.89 15.38 -7.73
N THR A 655 0.21 15.06 -7.05
CA THR A 655 0.63 15.71 -5.79
C THR A 655 2.11 16.11 -5.80
N GLY A 656 2.53 16.90 -4.83
CA GLY A 656 3.91 17.39 -4.70
C GLY A 656 4.24 18.58 -5.61
N ARG A 657 5.49 19.04 -5.54
CA ARG A 657 6.02 20.22 -6.25
C ARG A 657 5.75 20.25 -7.76
N ASN A 658 5.71 19.08 -8.41
CA ASN A 658 5.54 18.96 -9.86
C ASN A 658 4.08 18.74 -10.29
N ARG A 659 3.10 18.96 -9.38
CA ARG A 659 1.67 18.79 -9.67
C ARG A 659 1.26 19.47 -10.97
N GLY A 660 0.55 18.74 -11.82
CA GLY A 660 0.11 19.20 -13.13
C GLY A 660 1.05 18.85 -14.29
N LYS A 661 2.29 18.39 -14.02
CA LYS A 661 3.23 17.97 -15.05
C LYS A 661 2.69 16.75 -15.81
N LEU A 662 2.80 16.79 -17.14
CA LEU A 662 2.40 15.75 -18.08
C LEU A 662 3.60 15.26 -18.89
N THR A 663 3.74 13.95 -19.03
CA THR A 663 4.81 13.33 -19.83
C THR A 663 4.24 12.14 -20.60
N PRO A 664 4.20 12.20 -21.95
CA PRO A 664 3.93 11.01 -22.77
C PRO A 664 5.02 9.96 -22.52
N LEU A 665 4.62 8.70 -22.42
CA LEU A 665 5.52 7.57 -22.25
C LEU A 665 5.40 6.66 -23.47
N PHE A 666 6.39 6.72 -24.35
CA PHE A 666 6.42 5.89 -25.56
C PHE A 666 6.89 4.46 -25.23
N PRO A 667 6.19 3.44 -25.74
CA PRO A 667 6.55 2.05 -25.50
C PRO A 667 7.84 1.67 -26.23
N ASN A 668 8.56 0.70 -25.70
CA ASN A 668 9.69 0.11 -26.42
C ASN A 668 9.17 -0.93 -27.43
N LEU A 669 9.11 -0.56 -28.71
CA LEU A 669 8.56 -1.41 -29.78
C LEU A 669 9.59 -2.38 -30.40
N HIS A 670 10.89 -2.26 -30.10
CA HIS A 670 11.95 -3.05 -30.73
C HIS A 670 12.73 -3.89 -29.70
N LEU A 671 12.25 -5.12 -29.45
CA LEU A 671 12.98 -6.11 -28.65
C LEU A 671 14.00 -6.94 -29.46
N THR A 672 14.08 -6.74 -30.79
CA THR A 672 14.84 -7.61 -31.70
C THR A 672 16.02 -6.94 -32.42
N ASP A 673 16.13 -5.60 -32.41
CA ASP A 673 17.24 -4.89 -33.06
C ASP A 673 18.26 -4.38 -32.04
N LYS A 674 19.53 -4.43 -32.44
CA LYS A 674 20.69 -3.96 -31.67
C LYS A 674 20.70 -2.43 -31.46
N ASP A 675 19.81 -1.69 -32.10
CA ASP A 675 19.60 -0.26 -31.89
C ASP A 675 18.41 -0.05 -30.92
N SER A 676 18.74 -0.09 -29.63
CA SER A 676 17.81 -0.03 -28.51
C SER A 676 17.18 1.36 -28.33
N HIS A 677 15.93 1.56 -28.74
CA HIS A 677 15.13 2.64 -28.18
C HIS A 677 14.70 2.23 -26.77
N THR A 678 15.23 2.91 -25.76
CA THR A 678 14.86 2.70 -24.37
C THR A 678 13.44 3.22 -24.11
N GLU A 679 12.65 2.51 -23.30
CA GLU A 679 11.33 3.02 -22.84
C GLU A 679 11.50 4.43 -22.25
N GLU A 680 10.66 5.37 -22.68
CA GLU A 680 10.66 6.72 -22.11
C GLU A 680 10.23 6.69 -20.65
N ALA A 681 10.81 7.58 -19.85
CA ALA A 681 10.54 7.68 -18.44
C ALA A 681 10.27 9.13 -18.04
N MET A 682 9.31 9.32 -17.15
CA MET A 682 9.11 10.60 -16.47
C MET A 682 10.05 10.67 -15.26
N LEU A 683 10.81 11.77 -15.19
CA LEU A 683 11.73 12.03 -14.08
C LEU A 683 11.12 13.08 -13.13
N ILE A 684 11.04 12.73 -11.85
CA ILE A 684 10.37 13.52 -10.81
C ILE A 684 11.33 13.83 -9.65
N PRO A 685 11.82 15.07 -9.52
CA PRO A 685 12.45 15.54 -8.30
C PRO A 685 11.44 15.56 -7.14
N ILE A 686 11.82 15.02 -5.99
CA ILE A 686 11.00 14.94 -4.78
C ILE A 686 11.80 15.60 -3.66
N ASN A 687 11.30 16.72 -3.14
CA ASN A 687 11.95 17.43 -2.04
C ASN A 687 12.08 16.53 -0.79
N GLY A 688 12.95 16.92 0.14
CA GLY A 688 13.12 16.24 1.41
C GLY A 688 11.79 16.11 2.17
N PHE A 689 11.50 14.90 2.67
CA PHE A 689 10.29 14.59 3.42
C PHE A 689 8.95 14.90 2.71
N GLU A 690 8.97 15.14 1.40
CA GLU A 690 7.78 15.29 0.57
C GLU A 690 7.42 13.99 -0.16
N SER A 691 6.27 14.02 -0.84
CA SER A 691 5.78 12.91 -1.65
C SER A 691 5.32 13.38 -3.02
N SER A 692 5.25 12.48 -3.99
CA SER A 692 4.62 12.73 -5.28
C SER A 692 3.85 11.51 -5.72
N LEU A 693 2.57 11.70 -6.04
CA LEU A 693 1.67 10.68 -6.58
C LEU A 693 1.44 10.96 -8.07
N ILE A 694 1.51 9.94 -8.90
CA ILE A 694 1.48 10.02 -10.37
C ILE A 694 0.48 8.99 -10.89
N SER A 695 -0.38 9.41 -11.80
CA SER A 695 -1.25 8.53 -12.57
C SER A 695 -0.68 8.28 -13.95
N VAL A 696 -0.70 7.04 -14.44
CA VAL A 696 -0.25 6.65 -15.78
C VAL A 696 -1.43 6.08 -16.54
N CYS A 697 -1.85 6.79 -17.58
CA CYS A 697 -3.10 6.55 -18.28
C CYS A 697 -2.85 6.01 -19.68
N CYS A 698 -3.54 4.93 -20.07
CA CYS A 698 -3.47 4.40 -21.42
C CYS A 698 -4.17 5.33 -22.44
N THR A 699 -3.66 5.35 -23.68
CA THR A 699 -4.29 6.10 -24.78
C THR A 699 -5.21 5.22 -25.63
N HIS A 700 -6.26 5.84 -26.16
CA HIS A 700 -7.02 5.38 -27.31
C HIS A 700 -6.57 6.14 -28.54
N SER A 701 -6.63 5.52 -29.71
CA SER A 701 -6.28 6.18 -30.96
C SER A 701 -7.22 5.84 -32.12
N ILE A 702 -7.46 6.84 -32.97
CA ILE A 702 -8.11 6.69 -34.27
C ILE A 702 -7.34 7.57 -35.25
N GLY A 703 -6.75 6.95 -36.29
CA GLY A 703 -5.89 7.66 -37.23
C GLY A 703 -4.74 8.34 -36.48
N SER A 704 -4.68 9.67 -36.61
CA SER A 704 -3.64 10.49 -35.96
C SER A 704 -4.06 11.04 -34.60
N ILE A 705 -5.32 10.87 -34.16
CA ILE A 705 -5.80 11.41 -32.88
C ILE A 705 -5.54 10.40 -31.76
N TYR A 706 -4.93 10.86 -30.68
CA TYR A 706 -4.71 10.11 -29.45
C TYR A 706 -5.41 10.80 -28.30
N VAL A 707 -6.09 10.02 -27.46
CA VAL A 707 -6.82 10.52 -26.28
C VAL A 707 -6.58 9.62 -25.09
N ALA A 708 -6.23 10.19 -23.94
CA ALA A 708 -6.25 9.51 -22.64
C ALA A 708 -7.16 10.27 -21.67
N CYS A 709 -7.97 9.54 -20.91
CA CYS A 709 -8.66 10.09 -19.76
C CYS A 709 -7.71 10.06 -18.56
N LEU A 710 -7.48 11.21 -17.93
CA LEU A 710 -6.63 11.35 -16.74
C LEU A 710 -7.42 11.18 -15.44
N GLY A 711 -8.75 11.03 -15.53
CA GLY A 711 -9.66 10.98 -14.39
C GLY A 711 -9.84 12.36 -13.73
N LEU A 712 -10.20 12.34 -12.45
CA LEU A 712 -10.41 13.56 -11.65
C LEU A 712 -9.06 14.10 -11.15
N ILE A 713 -8.46 15.03 -11.89
CA ILE A 713 -7.08 15.50 -11.69
C ILE A 713 -6.89 16.43 -10.49
N ASP A 714 -7.99 16.86 -9.87
CA ASP A 714 -7.99 17.54 -8.57
C ASP A 714 -8.03 16.56 -7.38
N LYS A 715 -8.17 15.25 -7.63
CA LYS A 715 -8.23 14.19 -6.62
C LYS A 715 -6.97 13.33 -6.61
N MET A 716 -6.58 12.83 -5.43
CA MET A 716 -5.36 12.05 -5.25
C MET A 716 -5.33 10.77 -6.10
N ASN A 717 -6.44 10.05 -6.19
CA ASN A 717 -6.56 8.83 -7.01
C ASN A 717 -7.69 8.99 -8.05
N GLY A 718 -7.62 10.07 -8.83
CA GLY A 718 -8.66 10.44 -9.79
C GLY A 718 -8.97 9.38 -10.85
N THR A 719 -8.01 8.53 -11.22
CA THR A 719 -8.22 7.45 -12.19
C THR A 719 -9.14 6.35 -11.66
N ARG A 720 -9.32 6.23 -10.34
CA ARG A 720 -10.29 5.30 -9.74
C ARG A 720 -11.72 5.61 -10.16
N ALA A 721 -12.01 6.87 -10.49
CA ALA A 721 -13.33 7.26 -10.96
C ALA A 721 -13.66 6.67 -12.35
N ILE A 722 -12.65 6.27 -13.13
CA ILE A 722 -12.85 5.82 -14.52
C ILE A 722 -13.42 4.41 -14.54
N LEU A 723 -14.68 4.30 -14.96
CA LEU A 723 -15.37 3.02 -15.11
C LEU A 723 -15.15 2.42 -16.49
N LYS A 724 -15.01 3.27 -17.51
CA LYS A 724 -14.86 2.88 -18.92
C LYS A 724 -14.50 4.04 -19.82
N THR A 725 -13.71 3.79 -20.85
CA THR A 725 -13.39 4.79 -21.88
C THR A 725 -13.49 4.23 -23.30
N ARG A 726 -13.91 5.06 -24.25
CA ARG A 726 -14.02 4.69 -25.68
C ARG A 726 -13.73 5.87 -26.59
N LEU A 727 -13.04 5.62 -27.70
CA LEU A 727 -12.88 6.58 -28.79
C LEU A 727 -13.63 6.05 -30.02
N LEU A 728 -14.50 6.87 -30.60
CA LEU A 728 -15.38 6.51 -31.70
C LEU A 728 -15.14 7.44 -32.91
N PRO A 729 -15.03 6.90 -34.14
CA PRO A 729 -14.96 7.73 -35.33
C PRO A 729 -16.33 8.38 -35.59
N MET A 730 -16.31 9.62 -36.07
CA MET A 730 -17.51 10.31 -36.53
C MET A 730 -17.47 10.49 -38.04
N THR A 731 -18.64 10.43 -38.68
CA THR A 731 -18.78 10.69 -40.12
C THR A 731 -18.33 12.11 -40.44
N SER A 732 -17.27 12.23 -41.24
CA SER A 732 -16.79 13.50 -41.79
C SER A 732 -17.32 13.67 -43.21
N THR A 733 -17.74 14.88 -43.56
CA THR A 733 -18.10 15.25 -44.94
C THR A 733 -16.86 15.55 -45.81
N SER A 734 -15.67 15.65 -45.21
CA SER A 734 -14.41 15.97 -45.89
C SER A 734 -13.34 14.89 -45.67
N LEU A 735 -12.64 14.50 -46.75
CA LEU A 735 -11.50 13.58 -46.70
C LEU A 735 -10.28 14.16 -45.96
N SER A 736 -10.22 15.48 -45.73
CA SER A 736 -9.11 16.15 -45.03
C SER A 736 -9.36 16.40 -43.54
N CYS A 737 -10.56 16.05 -43.04
CA CYS A 737 -10.97 16.29 -41.67
C CYS A 737 -11.34 14.96 -40.98
N LEU A 738 -10.70 14.66 -39.86
CA LEU A 738 -10.99 13.51 -39.02
C LEU A 738 -11.77 14.00 -37.79
N ASN A 739 -13.01 13.52 -37.64
CA ASN A 739 -13.83 13.78 -36.47
C ASN A 739 -13.88 12.55 -35.57
N ALA A 740 -13.72 12.75 -34.27
CA ALA A 740 -13.82 11.70 -33.28
C ALA A 740 -14.63 12.16 -32.06
N LYS A 741 -15.29 11.20 -31.41
CA LYS A 741 -15.95 11.39 -30.12
C LYS A 741 -15.29 10.48 -29.10
N PHE A 742 -14.76 11.06 -28.03
CA PHE A 742 -14.27 10.33 -26.88
C PHE A 742 -15.34 10.30 -25.79
N GLU A 743 -15.59 9.14 -25.21
CA GLU A 743 -16.55 8.92 -24.12
C GLU A 743 -15.82 8.39 -22.90
N ALA A 744 -16.01 9.04 -21.75
CA ALA A 744 -15.54 8.59 -20.46
C ALA A 744 -16.72 8.44 -19.49
N TYR A 745 -16.86 7.24 -18.94
CA TYR A 745 -17.86 6.90 -17.95
C TYR A 745 -17.18 6.98 -16.58
N LEU A 746 -17.61 7.93 -15.76
CA LEU A 746 -17.00 8.22 -14.46
C LEU A 746 -17.99 7.92 -13.33
N SER A 747 -17.57 7.19 -12.31
CA SER A 747 -18.40 6.94 -11.11
C SER A 747 -18.62 8.19 -10.26
N HIS A 748 -17.75 9.19 -10.43
CA HIS A 748 -17.73 10.40 -9.61
C HIS A 748 -17.55 11.65 -10.47
N MET A 749 -18.02 12.78 -9.94
CA MET A 749 -17.76 14.11 -10.48
C MET A 749 -16.92 14.96 -9.54
N SER A 750 -16.17 15.90 -10.11
CA SER A 750 -15.52 16.96 -9.35
C SER A 750 -15.20 18.22 -10.17
N GLN A 751 -14.48 19.17 -9.58
CA GLN A 751 -14.14 20.45 -10.18
C GLN A 751 -13.19 20.32 -11.38
N SER A 752 -12.42 19.22 -11.48
CA SER A 752 -11.50 19.06 -12.60
C SER A 752 -11.36 17.61 -13.06
N CYS A 753 -11.99 17.28 -14.19
CA CYS A 753 -11.70 16.09 -14.97
C CYS A 753 -10.70 16.42 -16.09
N GLY A 754 -9.64 15.63 -16.22
CA GLY A 754 -8.58 15.83 -17.20
C GLY A 754 -8.65 14.85 -18.38
N PHE A 755 -8.34 15.36 -19.57
CA PHE A 755 -8.09 14.54 -20.76
C PHE A 755 -6.82 15.03 -21.45
N TRP A 756 -5.99 14.10 -21.88
CA TRP A 756 -4.83 14.40 -22.72
C TRP A 756 -5.16 14.04 -24.15
N ILE A 757 -5.07 15.02 -25.06
CA ILE A 757 -5.47 14.91 -26.46
C ILE A 757 -4.33 15.45 -27.32
N THR A 758 -3.82 14.61 -28.22
CA THR A 758 -2.74 15.01 -29.12
C THR A 758 -2.90 14.40 -30.50
N THR A 759 -2.09 14.88 -31.44
CA THR A 759 -1.87 14.23 -32.73
C THR A 759 -0.43 13.77 -32.84
N CYS A 760 -0.17 12.46 -32.87
CA CYS A 760 1.21 11.98 -32.93
C CYS A 760 1.82 12.24 -34.32
N HIS A 761 2.69 13.25 -34.37
CA HIS A 761 3.74 13.42 -35.40
C HIS A 761 5.16 13.27 -34.82
N GLU A 762 5.31 13.13 -33.49
CA GLU A 762 6.59 12.99 -32.81
C GLU A 762 6.95 11.51 -32.60
N GLU A 763 7.24 10.78 -33.68
CA GLU A 763 8.18 9.67 -33.58
C GLU A 763 9.60 10.28 -33.50
N ALA A 764 10.37 9.79 -32.53
CA ALA A 764 11.75 10.21 -32.25
C ALA A 764 12.60 10.31 -33.53
N GLY A 765 12.81 11.53 -34.03
CA GLY A 765 13.77 11.83 -35.10
C GLY A 765 13.19 12.35 -36.43
N CYS A 766 11.88 12.35 -36.64
CA CYS A 766 11.30 12.93 -37.87
C CYS A 766 11.16 14.47 -37.76
N GLN A 767 12.27 15.18 -37.95
CA GLN A 767 12.21 16.57 -38.42
C GLN A 767 11.81 16.56 -39.91
N SER A 768 10.52 16.44 -40.21
CA SER A 768 10.02 16.69 -41.57
C SER A 768 8.91 17.73 -41.54
N GLU A 769 9.29 18.92 -42.03
CA GLU A 769 8.49 19.95 -42.69
C GLU A 769 7.10 20.33 -42.11
N ASN A 770 7.04 21.58 -41.63
CA ASN A 770 5.87 22.45 -41.48
C ASN A 770 4.58 21.98 -42.19
N ARG A 771 3.80 21.14 -41.53
CA ARG A 771 2.35 21.03 -41.78
C ARG A 771 1.64 21.39 -40.49
N GLN A 772 1.07 22.59 -40.43
CA GLN A 772 0.25 23.05 -39.30
C GLN A 772 -1.05 22.23 -39.24
N ALA A 773 -1.04 21.05 -38.65
CA ALA A 773 -2.29 20.36 -38.38
C ALA A 773 -3.01 21.04 -37.19
N SER A 774 -4.30 21.32 -37.32
CA SER A 774 -5.10 21.94 -36.24
C SER A 774 -5.95 20.88 -35.53
N LEU A 775 -5.67 20.68 -34.24
CA LEU A 775 -6.53 19.91 -33.35
C LEU A 775 -7.43 20.87 -32.56
N CYS A 776 -8.74 20.66 -32.60
CA CYS A 776 -9.73 21.52 -31.99
C CYS A 776 -10.75 20.70 -31.17
N ILE A 777 -11.05 21.15 -29.96
CA ILE A 777 -12.16 20.63 -29.16
C ILE A 777 -13.42 21.42 -29.52
N LYS A 778 -14.40 20.76 -30.14
CA LYS A 778 -15.61 21.42 -30.63
C LYS A 778 -16.65 21.61 -29.55
N ARG A 779 -16.86 20.59 -28.74
CA ARG A 779 -17.85 20.59 -27.66
C ARG A 779 -17.50 19.54 -26.62
N VAL A 780 -17.97 19.78 -25.40
CA VAL A 780 -17.91 18.84 -24.28
C VAL A 780 -19.33 18.70 -23.73
N LEU A 781 -19.81 17.47 -23.61
CA LEU A 781 -21.11 17.17 -22.99
C LEU A 781 -20.90 16.40 -21.69
N ILE A 782 -21.72 16.66 -20.68
CA ILE A 782 -21.83 15.86 -19.45
C ILE A 782 -23.28 15.41 -19.30
N ASP A 783 -23.53 14.10 -19.36
CA ASP A 783 -24.88 13.52 -19.36
C ASP A 783 -25.83 14.17 -20.38
N GLY A 784 -25.26 14.55 -21.55
CA GLY A 784 -25.97 15.22 -22.63
C GLY A 784 -26.10 16.74 -22.49
N PHE A 785 -25.73 17.32 -21.35
CA PHE A 785 -25.70 18.78 -21.15
C PHE A 785 -24.42 19.37 -21.76
N GLU A 786 -24.57 20.38 -22.64
CA GLU A 786 -23.45 21.02 -23.32
C GLU A 786 -22.75 22.05 -22.44
N MET A 787 -21.44 21.87 -22.26
CA MET A 787 -20.61 22.71 -21.41
C MET A 787 -20.01 23.87 -22.23
N SER A 788 -20.24 25.09 -21.79
CA SER A 788 -19.62 26.31 -22.35
C SER A 788 -18.08 26.34 -22.24
N ALA A 789 -17.42 26.62 -23.37
CA ALA A 789 -15.97 26.79 -23.45
C ALA A 789 -15.50 28.02 -22.65
N GLY A 790 -14.33 27.92 -22.01
CA GLY A 790 -13.73 29.00 -21.22
C GLY A 790 -14.32 29.17 -19.81
N SER A 791 -15.59 28.86 -19.60
CA SER A 791 -16.20 28.84 -18.25
C SER A 791 -16.16 27.46 -17.61
N HIS A 792 -16.53 26.42 -18.36
CA HIS A 792 -16.63 25.05 -17.84
C HIS A 792 -15.49 24.15 -18.28
N TRP A 793 -14.83 24.45 -19.40
CA TRP A 793 -13.67 23.69 -19.84
C TRP A 793 -12.65 24.56 -20.56
N THR A 794 -11.39 24.17 -20.46
CA THR A 794 -10.25 24.83 -21.10
C THR A 794 -9.36 23.79 -21.77
N PHE A 795 -8.89 24.09 -22.98
CA PHE A 795 -7.98 23.23 -23.73
C PHE A 795 -6.66 23.98 -23.99
N GLU A 796 -5.56 23.43 -23.50
CA GLU A 796 -4.22 23.93 -23.73
C GLU A 796 -3.56 23.12 -24.84
N SER A 797 -3.48 23.69 -26.05
CA SER A 797 -2.96 22.99 -27.22
C SER A 797 -1.47 22.63 -27.14
N SER A 798 -0.66 23.37 -26.36
CA SER A 798 0.76 23.11 -26.18
C SER A 798 1.03 21.84 -25.38
N SER A 799 0.23 21.57 -24.35
CA SER A 799 0.33 20.37 -23.51
C SER A 799 -0.61 19.24 -23.96
N GLY A 800 -1.62 19.58 -24.75
CA GLY A 800 -2.73 18.68 -25.10
C GLY A 800 -3.72 18.48 -23.96
N LEU A 801 -3.67 19.28 -22.88
CA LEU A 801 -4.51 19.09 -21.71
C LEU A 801 -5.87 19.80 -21.87
N LEU A 802 -6.95 19.01 -21.83
CA LEU A 802 -8.32 19.48 -21.64
C LEU A 802 -8.71 19.30 -20.17
N LYS A 803 -9.14 20.39 -19.51
CA LYS A 803 -9.74 20.35 -18.17
C LYS A 803 -11.22 20.65 -18.26
N VAL A 804 -12.04 19.88 -17.56
CA VAL A 804 -13.51 20.02 -17.54
C VAL A 804 -13.99 20.12 -16.09
N ASN A 805 -14.70 21.19 -15.75
CA ASN A 805 -15.43 21.33 -14.49
C ASN A 805 -16.77 20.59 -14.59
N MET A 806 -16.92 19.54 -13.79
CA MET A 806 -18.12 18.71 -13.82
C MET A 806 -19.21 19.18 -12.85
N LEU A 807 -18.89 20.01 -11.86
CA LEU A 807 -19.84 20.40 -10.82
C LEU A 807 -20.93 21.36 -11.33
N ASP A 808 -20.66 22.09 -12.41
CA ASP A 808 -21.60 23.04 -13.03
C ASP A 808 -22.59 22.36 -14.00
N ALA A 809 -22.45 21.05 -14.22
CA ALA A 809 -23.35 20.30 -15.09
C ALA A 809 -24.73 20.11 -14.42
N SER A 810 -25.79 20.56 -15.09
CA SER A 810 -27.18 20.33 -14.63
C SER A 810 -27.61 18.88 -14.90
N SER A 811 -27.13 17.93 -14.09
CA SER A 811 -27.48 16.51 -14.20
C SER A 811 -28.88 16.24 -13.61
N ASN A 812 -29.89 16.10 -14.47
CA ASN A 812 -31.26 15.70 -14.07
C ASN A 812 -31.58 14.21 -14.34
N THR A 813 -30.65 13.43 -14.90
CA THR A 813 -30.90 12.02 -15.28
C THR A 813 -30.26 11.04 -14.29
N LEU A 814 -31.13 10.42 -13.46
CA LEU A 814 -30.81 9.35 -12.51
C LEU A 814 -30.77 7.95 -13.15
N GLU A 815 -30.78 7.84 -14.49
CA GLU A 815 -30.96 6.56 -15.18
C GLU A 815 -29.77 5.59 -14.97
N TYR A 816 -28.56 6.11 -14.76
CA TYR A 816 -27.34 5.33 -14.56
C TYR A 816 -26.51 5.87 -13.39
N ASP A 817 -25.81 4.98 -12.66
CA ASP A 817 -24.91 5.34 -11.54
C ASP A 817 -23.50 5.75 -12.01
N TYR A 818 -23.44 6.54 -13.08
CA TYR A 818 -22.22 7.15 -13.60
C TYR A 818 -22.53 8.49 -14.28
N TYR A 819 -21.49 9.31 -14.43
CA TYR A 819 -21.47 10.51 -15.26
C TYR A 819 -20.82 10.19 -16.61
N LEU A 820 -21.48 10.51 -17.71
CA LEU A 820 -20.95 10.35 -19.05
C LEU A 820 -20.37 11.68 -19.55
N VAL A 821 -19.05 11.75 -19.68
CA VAL A 821 -18.36 12.88 -20.31
C VAL A 821 -18.06 12.55 -21.77
N GLN A 822 -18.51 13.40 -22.70
CA GLN A 822 -18.28 13.23 -24.13
C GLN A 822 -17.48 14.41 -24.67
N VAL A 823 -16.33 14.13 -25.27
CA VAL A 823 -15.44 15.14 -25.87
C VAL A 823 -15.43 14.94 -27.38
N PHE A 824 -15.80 15.99 -28.12
CA PHE A 824 -15.85 15.97 -29.58
C PHE A 824 -14.62 16.68 -30.13
N ILE A 825 -13.84 15.94 -30.92
CA ILE A 825 -12.52 16.32 -31.38
C ILE A 825 -12.55 16.39 -32.90
N GLU A 826 -12.05 17.50 -33.44
CA GLU A 826 -11.82 17.70 -34.86
C GLU A 826 -10.32 17.83 -35.12
N TYR A 827 -9.83 17.09 -36.11
CA TYR A 827 -8.48 17.20 -36.63
C TYR A 827 -8.52 17.55 -38.11
N GLU A 828 -8.03 18.73 -38.46
CA GLU A 828 -7.89 19.14 -39.85
C GLU A 828 -6.44 19.01 -40.30
N LYS A 829 -6.23 18.20 -41.35
CA LYS A 829 -4.93 18.06 -41.99
C LYS A 829 -4.76 19.24 -42.95
N GLN A 830 -4.02 20.27 -42.55
CA GLN A 830 -3.65 21.35 -43.48
C GLN A 830 -2.81 20.77 -44.62
N ARG A 831 -3.20 21.11 -45.85
CA ARG A 831 -2.64 20.55 -47.10
C ARG A 831 -1.22 21.02 -47.34
#